data_AF-A0A3S2V4I7-F1
#
_entry.id   AF-A0A3S2V4I7-F1
#
_cell.length_a   1.000
_cell.length_b   1.000
_cell.length_c   1.000
_cell.angle_alpha   90.00
_cell.angle_beta   90.00
_cell.angle_gamma   90.00
#
_symmetry.space_group_name_H-M   'P 1'
#
loop_
_entity.id
_entity.type
_entity.pdbx_description
1 polymer ?
#
loop_
_entity_poly.entity_id
_entity_poly.type
_entity_poly.pdbx_seq_one_letter_code
_entity_poly.pdbx_strand_id
1 'polypeptide(L)'
;MVAKGVLMTNRGWTQGLLAVALCVGLAACGQKSPEELLAAAKQAVAKDDLKAAQIHLKNALTQEPGNGEIRFMLGETLLNSGDPVGALLEFAKANEAQFDPNRVAPAEARAMLQTRKPREVLQQFATRQLSDPKAQAELQVVMAQAYNATNKPVEARAAVDEALRLVPKHPGATLVLARMAGAERRVDDALALVESVIQSAPTSGEAWRLKGDLLTLGKGDGKAGRAAFEKAVEVAPRDLAATQALIGHLVAVKDNDEAKKRIEAARKQFGDNTTVRYYAAYLAMGDGKLDEAKSHVEQLLKVTRDDPRVLFLAGQIAFQRGEDLVAESHLSKILNLPGDTGRVRLLLAATQLRMADPTKALRTLEPLLDDPGMRVSQVFAVAGDAHSQLGQTDKAQAMYARAAELDPNDARSRTMVALGRVAGGNEAQGLDQLRDLATQFESPVADVALIGSLIRKGDHAGALTALDALEKKTPGKADTTNMRAQVFLAQGATDKALAQWQESLKRDPKNMAAAVALARQDFATNRAADAVARFAAVAKADASDPVPQLAWLQARQLAGDKPEDLVKSAQQLVQQFPKVARVRTALVRVLQASGDTDRALSAAQEAVAALPNDGEVLELLGALQLARGDHGQAHKSMSDLVALRPRSPEALVRLAEVDIARKNYRQALGNARKALALKPDFLPALRHVMALELELGNPAAARKLVKEMQQEKSTQGLATVFEGDLEAKQGNWAAAAAAYQQGLAQKVQVPGLPSKAHRALLSAGKAAEAQAFAQKWIKDNPGDLLFVAYLADSALARSDWAEARSRYEFILKSSPNDVVVMNNLAWALLRTNQLKDAEALARKAVGLRPQAGAFLDTLSEILSAEGKHDEAIEKQRRAVELDGNNPARRVALAKRYIAANQKEKAKIELEAVAQLGPRYPDQTEVQALLKQL
;
A
#
# COMPACT_ATOMS: atom_id res chain seq x y z
N MET A 1 -12.11 59.41 -5.94
CA MET A 1 -13.52 59.85 -5.78
C MET A 1 -13.88 59.68 -4.30
N VAL A 2 -13.77 60.76 -3.50
CA VAL A 2 -14.90 61.57 -2.96
C VAL A 2 -15.81 60.70 -2.07
N ALA A 3 -15.64 60.64 -0.74
CA ALA A 3 -15.83 61.64 0.33
C ALA A 3 -17.31 61.98 0.67
N LYS A 4 -17.67 61.76 1.96
CA LYS A 4 -18.64 62.44 2.86
C LYS A 4 -18.86 61.50 4.06
N GLY A 5 -18.50 61.76 5.33
CA GLY A 5 -18.60 62.97 6.18
C GLY A 5 -19.79 62.78 7.17
N VAL A 6 -19.84 63.23 8.44
CA VAL A 6 -18.98 64.06 9.29
C VAL A 6 -19.66 64.14 10.69
N LEU A 7 -18.85 64.14 11.75
CA LEU A 7 -18.92 64.83 13.08
C LEU A 7 -20.10 64.71 14.10
N MET A 8 -19.68 64.29 15.31
CA MET A 8 -19.86 64.90 16.67
C MET A 8 -21.24 65.13 17.31
N THR A 9 -21.37 64.70 18.57
CA THR A 9 -21.64 65.62 19.71
C THR A 9 -20.96 65.14 21.00
N ASN A 10 -20.56 66.13 21.80
CA ASN A 10 -19.73 66.08 23.00
C ASN A 10 -20.57 66.55 24.19
N ARG A 11 -20.66 65.78 25.28
CA ARG A 11 -21.20 66.11 26.62
C ARG A 11 -20.88 64.93 27.54
N GLY A 12 -20.35 65.04 28.75
CA GLY A 12 -19.89 66.19 29.50
C GLY A 12 -18.90 65.70 30.56
N TRP A 13 -17.79 66.42 30.64
CA TRP A 13 -16.77 66.32 31.68
C TRP A 13 -17.24 67.07 32.92
N THR A 14 -18.13 66.50 33.73
CA THR A 14 -18.43 67.03 35.09
C THR A 14 -18.90 65.93 36.06
N GLN A 15 -18.23 64.78 36.07
CA GLN A 15 -18.29 63.82 37.20
C GLN A 15 -16.90 63.35 37.66
N GLY A 16 -15.85 64.08 37.26
CA GLY A 16 -14.44 63.71 37.49
C GLY A 16 -13.86 64.00 38.88
N LEU A 17 -14.63 64.46 39.87
CA LEU A 17 -14.04 64.88 41.16
C LEU A 17 -14.71 64.31 42.44
N LEU A 18 -15.73 63.46 42.33
CA LEU A 18 -16.24 62.69 43.49
C LEU A 18 -16.13 61.16 43.35
N ALA A 19 -15.92 60.63 42.14
CA ALA A 19 -15.69 59.20 41.94
C ALA A 19 -14.21 58.77 42.09
N VAL A 20 -13.26 59.72 42.00
CA VAL A 20 -11.83 59.45 42.17
C VAL A 20 -11.43 59.35 43.65
N ALA A 21 -12.23 59.92 44.58
CA ALA A 21 -11.99 59.79 46.02
C ALA A 21 -12.58 58.51 46.64
N LEU A 22 -13.50 57.81 45.96
CA LEU A 22 -14.03 56.51 46.43
C LEU A 22 -13.42 55.28 45.74
N CYS A 23 -12.70 55.44 44.62
CA CYS A 23 -11.99 54.34 43.96
C CYS A 23 -10.53 54.16 44.42
N VAL A 24 -9.97 55.11 45.19
CA VAL A 24 -8.63 54.94 45.82
C VAL A 24 -8.71 54.17 47.15
N GLY A 25 -9.92 53.97 47.70
CA GLY A 25 -10.14 53.21 48.93
C GLY A 25 -10.33 51.69 48.77
N LEU A 26 -10.46 51.17 47.54
CA LEU A 26 -10.79 49.76 47.28
C LEU A 26 -9.82 49.01 46.36
N ALA A 27 -8.74 49.66 45.90
CA ALA A 27 -7.63 48.99 45.18
C ALA A 27 -6.43 48.65 46.08
N ALA A 28 -6.56 48.83 47.40
CA ALA A 28 -5.55 48.50 48.40
C ALA A 28 -5.80 47.13 49.09
N CYS A 29 -6.48 46.19 48.41
CA CYS A 29 -6.48 44.78 48.81
C CYS A 29 -5.37 44.03 48.05
N GLY A 30 -4.15 44.21 48.56
CA GLY A 30 -3.01 43.29 48.54
C GLY A 30 -2.68 42.53 47.26
N GLN A 31 -1.85 43.10 46.38
CA GLN A 31 -0.90 42.26 45.65
C GLN A 31 0.00 41.60 46.68
N LYS A 32 -0.05 40.27 46.76
CA LYS A 32 0.77 39.52 47.72
C LYS A 32 2.24 39.78 47.46
N SER A 33 3.01 40.01 48.53
CA SER A 33 4.47 40.18 48.43
C SER A 33 5.13 38.89 47.91
N PRO A 34 6.37 38.94 47.38
CA PRO A 34 7.11 37.74 46.98
C PRO A 34 7.22 36.72 48.13
N GLU A 35 7.35 37.18 49.36
CA GLU A 35 7.40 36.37 50.58
C GLU A 35 6.06 35.70 50.88
N GLU A 36 4.94 36.43 50.74
CA GLU A 36 3.58 35.88 50.90
C GLU A 36 3.25 34.87 49.79
N LEU A 37 3.72 35.12 48.56
CA LEU A 37 3.60 34.19 47.44
C LEU A 37 4.46 32.94 47.65
N LEU A 38 5.68 33.09 48.15
CA LEU A 38 6.56 31.98 48.49
C LEU A 38 5.98 31.16 49.66
N ALA A 39 5.42 31.79 50.68
CA ALA A 39 4.72 31.12 51.77
C ALA A 39 3.47 30.37 51.28
N ALA A 40 2.68 31.00 50.40
CA ALA A 40 1.53 30.36 49.76
C ALA A 40 1.96 29.18 48.88
N ALA A 41 3.09 29.29 48.18
CA ALA A 41 3.68 28.19 47.42
C ALA A 41 4.13 27.04 48.33
N LYS A 42 4.84 27.33 49.43
CA LYS A 42 5.25 26.33 50.43
C LYS A 42 4.03 25.64 51.04
N GLN A 43 2.97 26.37 51.33
CA GLN A 43 1.72 25.80 51.84
C GLN A 43 1.00 24.95 50.77
N ALA A 44 1.01 25.39 49.51
CA ALA A 44 0.47 24.62 48.40
C ALA A 44 1.25 23.31 48.21
N VAL A 45 2.59 23.35 48.24
CA VAL A 45 3.44 22.14 48.21
C VAL A 45 3.15 21.22 49.39
N ALA A 46 2.99 21.77 50.61
CA ALA A 46 2.64 20.97 51.79
C ALA A 46 1.24 20.31 51.69
N LYS A 47 0.32 20.92 50.93
CA LYS A 47 -0.99 20.35 50.57
C LYS A 47 -0.95 19.49 49.31
N ASP A 48 0.24 19.24 48.77
CA ASP A 48 0.48 18.58 47.48
C ASP A 48 -0.23 19.27 46.29
N ASP A 49 -0.61 20.55 46.38
CA ASP A 49 -1.18 21.31 45.27
C ASP A 49 -0.07 21.94 44.40
N LEU A 50 0.59 21.09 43.61
CA LEU A 50 1.70 21.49 42.76
C LEU A 50 1.29 22.54 41.70
N LYS A 51 0.02 22.54 41.24
CA LYS A 51 -0.45 23.55 40.28
C LYS A 51 -0.56 24.92 40.94
N ALA A 52 -1.18 25.01 42.11
CA ALA A 52 -1.22 26.26 42.86
C ALA A 52 0.20 26.72 43.24
N ALA A 53 1.07 25.80 43.67
CA ALA A 53 2.47 26.10 43.97
C ALA A 53 3.20 26.71 42.75
N GLN A 54 3.07 26.11 41.57
CA GLN A 54 3.66 26.67 40.34
C GLN A 54 3.14 28.08 40.02
N ILE A 55 1.85 28.34 40.18
CA ILE A 55 1.26 29.66 39.94
C ILE A 55 1.85 30.68 40.91
N HIS A 56 1.88 30.35 42.21
CA HIS A 56 2.45 31.23 43.23
C HIS A 56 3.93 31.51 43.00
N LEU A 57 4.73 30.49 42.66
CA LEU A 57 6.16 30.62 42.38
C LEU A 57 6.42 31.44 41.09
N LYS A 58 5.65 31.22 40.03
CA LYS A 58 5.76 32.03 38.80
C LYS A 58 5.40 33.50 39.04
N ASN A 59 4.35 33.76 39.82
CA ASN A 59 3.96 35.12 40.21
C ASN A 59 4.96 35.78 41.16
N ALA A 60 5.69 35.01 41.97
CA ALA A 60 6.78 35.55 42.79
C ALA A 60 7.98 35.93 41.92
N LEU A 61 8.29 35.12 40.89
CA LEU A 61 9.37 35.39 39.92
C LEU A 61 9.09 36.56 38.98
N THR A 62 7.85 37.01 38.80
CA THR A 62 7.59 38.26 38.05
C THR A 62 8.03 39.49 38.84
N GLN A 63 8.08 39.40 40.17
CA GLN A 63 8.54 40.47 41.07
C GLN A 63 10.04 40.34 41.39
N GLU A 64 10.52 39.10 41.59
CA GLU A 64 11.94 38.81 41.86
C GLU A 64 12.53 37.76 40.89
N PRO A 65 12.86 38.15 39.65
CA PRO A 65 13.35 37.20 38.64
C PRO A 65 14.66 36.48 39.01
N GLY A 66 15.48 37.09 39.87
CA GLY A 66 16.81 36.58 40.26
C GLY A 66 16.83 35.77 41.57
N ASN A 67 15.69 35.56 42.24
CA ASN A 67 15.67 34.88 43.53
C ASN A 67 15.93 33.37 43.37
N GLY A 68 17.11 32.93 43.83
CA GLY A 68 17.57 31.55 43.73
C GLY A 68 16.70 30.53 44.47
N GLU A 69 16.11 30.88 45.62
CA GLU A 69 15.23 29.97 46.38
C GLU A 69 13.92 29.73 45.62
N ILE A 70 13.32 30.79 45.06
CA ILE A 70 12.08 30.69 44.29
C ILE A 70 12.31 29.90 42.99
N ARG A 71 13.43 30.13 42.30
CA ARG A 71 13.86 29.36 41.13
C ARG A 71 14.01 27.88 41.46
N PHE A 72 14.73 27.55 42.54
CA PHE A 72 14.91 26.17 42.98
C PHE A 72 13.59 25.49 43.33
N MET A 73 12.73 26.16 44.10
CA MET A 73 11.40 25.64 44.46
C MET A 73 10.51 25.44 43.24
N LEU A 74 10.58 26.33 42.25
CA LEU A 74 9.84 26.15 40.99
C LEU A 74 10.40 24.94 40.23
N GLY A 75 11.72 24.77 40.19
CA GLY A 75 12.38 23.60 39.62
C GLY A 75 11.92 22.29 40.28
N GLU A 76 11.92 22.20 41.61
CA GLU A 76 11.41 21.03 42.33
C GLU A 76 9.92 20.79 42.06
N THR A 77 9.11 21.85 42.04
CA THR A 77 7.67 21.74 41.77
C THR A 77 7.41 21.27 40.35
N LEU A 78 8.17 21.75 39.37
CA LEU A 78 8.10 21.31 37.96
C LEU A 78 8.51 19.84 37.85
N LEU A 79 9.62 19.46 38.47
CA LEU A 79 10.11 18.08 38.48
C LEU A 79 9.07 17.12 39.07
N ASN A 80 8.50 17.47 40.23
CA ASN A 80 7.46 16.67 40.90
C ASN A 80 6.14 16.66 40.12
N SER A 81 5.88 17.67 39.29
CA SER A 81 4.72 17.70 38.39
C SER A 81 4.93 16.97 37.06
N GLY A 82 6.11 16.39 36.83
CA GLY A 82 6.43 15.63 35.62
C GLY A 82 6.99 16.47 34.46
N ASP A 83 7.52 17.67 34.73
CA ASP A 83 8.22 18.52 33.75
C ASP A 83 9.72 18.64 34.09
N PRO A 84 10.53 17.59 33.86
CA PRO A 84 11.96 17.61 34.15
C PRO A 84 12.74 18.59 33.25
N VAL A 85 12.24 18.90 32.05
CA VAL A 85 12.90 19.85 31.13
C VAL A 85 12.73 21.28 31.64
N GLY A 86 11.51 21.66 32.04
CA GLY A 86 11.27 22.94 32.71
C GLY A 86 12.03 23.05 34.03
N ALA A 87 12.12 21.95 34.79
CA ALA A 87 12.90 21.92 36.03
C ALA A 87 14.38 22.21 35.81
N LEU A 88 15.01 21.61 34.79
CA LEU A 88 16.42 21.86 34.46
C LEU A 88 16.71 23.33 34.16
N LEU A 89 15.80 24.01 33.45
CA LEU A 89 15.93 25.43 33.17
C LEU A 89 15.93 26.27 34.45
N GLU A 90 15.07 25.93 35.42
CA GLU A 90 14.98 26.67 36.68
C GLU A 90 16.13 26.32 37.64
N PHE A 91 16.63 25.09 37.65
CA PHE A 91 17.85 24.72 38.40
C PHE A 91 19.09 25.42 37.85
N ALA A 92 19.23 25.55 36.52
CA ALA A 92 20.31 26.31 35.90
C ALA A 92 20.29 27.78 36.38
N LYS A 93 19.10 28.42 36.39
CA LYS A 93 18.94 29.79 36.92
C LYS A 93 19.19 29.89 38.42
N ALA A 94 18.82 28.87 39.20
CA ALA A 94 19.13 28.82 40.63
C ALA A 94 20.66 28.75 40.87
N ASN A 95 21.39 27.99 40.06
CA ASN A 95 22.86 27.95 40.07
C ASN A 95 23.48 29.29 39.65
N GLU A 96 22.94 29.95 38.61
CA GLU A 96 23.38 31.31 38.20
C GLU A 96 23.19 32.33 39.34
N ALA A 97 22.09 32.21 40.10
CA ALA A 97 21.84 32.99 41.30
C ALA A 97 22.66 32.54 42.54
N GLN A 98 23.59 31.60 42.36
CA GLN A 98 24.45 31.04 43.41
C GLN A 98 23.68 30.47 44.61
N PHE A 99 22.49 29.90 44.36
CA PHE A 99 21.70 29.24 45.40
C PHE A 99 22.40 27.97 45.91
N ASP A 100 22.02 27.51 47.12
CA ASP A 100 22.68 26.44 47.86
C ASP A 100 22.98 25.18 47.01
N PRO A 101 24.26 24.90 46.70
CA PRO A 101 24.66 23.74 45.91
C PRO A 101 24.24 22.39 46.51
N ASN A 102 24.08 22.31 47.83
CA ASN A 102 23.63 21.09 48.51
C ASN A 102 22.18 20.75 48.15
N ARG A 103 21.37 21.74 47.75
CA ARG A 103 19.99 21.55 47.31
C ARG A 103 19.89 21.39 45.80
N VAL A 104 20.58 22.25 45.04
CA VAL A 104 20.44 22.28 43.58
C VAL A 104 21.08 21.06 42.91
N ALA A 105 22.30 20.67 43.29
CA ALA A 105 23.04 19.64 42.55
C ALA A 105 22.35 18.26 42.54
N PRO A 106 21.84 17.71 43.66
CA PRO A 106 21.11 16.44 43.62
C PRO A 106 19.80 16.53 42.82
N ALA A 107 19.08 17.66 42.92
CA ALA A 107 17.82 17.87 42.21
C ALA A 107 18.02 18.01 40.69
N GLU A 108 19.04 18.75 40.27
CA GLU A 108 19.44 18.90 38.87
C GLU A 108 19.89 17.56 38.28
N ALA A 109 20.77 16.83 38.97
CA ALA A 109 21.23 15.51 38.52
C ALA A 109 20.05 14.53 38.34
N ARG A 110 19.07 14.55 39.27
CA ARG A 110 17.85 13.74 39.18
C ARG A 110 16.98 14.14 37.98
N ALA A 111 16.80 15.43 37.74
CA ALA A 111 16.07 15.92 36.57
C ALA A 111 16.76 15.52 35.26
N MET A 112 18.08 15.64 35.18
CA MET A 112 18.87 15.21 34.02
C MET A 112 18.70 13.70 33.75
N LEU A 113 18.72 12.88 34.80
CA LEU A 113 18.51 11.44 34.67
C LEU A 113 17.11 11.12 34.12
N GLN A 114 16.06 11.83 34.57
CA GLN A 114 14.70 11.68 34.03
C GLN A 114 14.59 12.09 32.56
N THR A 115 15.43 13.02 32.08
CA THR A 115 15.54 13.38 30.65
C THR A 115 16.37 12.38 29.82
N ARG A 116 16.72 11.21 30.38
CA ARG A 116 17.52 10.14 29.74
C ARG A 116 18.93 10.58 29.31
N LYS A 117 19.57 11.41 30.12
CA LYS A 117 20.94 11.90 29.89
C LYS A 117 21.95 11.34 30.91
N PRO A 118 22.05 10.01 31.14
CA PRO A 118 22.89 9.47 32.21
C PRO A 118 24.39 9.74 31.98
N ARG A 119 24.85 9.86 30.74
CA ARG A 119 26.25 10.20 30.44
C ARG A 119 26.59 11.64 30.82
N GLU A 120 25.70 12.59 30.52
CA GLU A 120 25.89 14.00 30.90
C GLU A 120 25.88 14.17 32.42
N VAL A 121 25.00 13.43 33.12
CA VAL A 121 24.99 13.38 34.60
C VAL A 121 26.35 12.98 35.15
N LEU A 122 26.93 11.88 34.64
CA LEU A 122 28.25 11.43 35.08
C LEU A 122 29.35 12.43 34.73
N GLN A 123 29.29 13.06 33.57
CA GLN A 123 30.28 14.07 33.16
C GLN A 123 30.27 15.30 34.10
N GLN A 124 29.08 15.75 34.51
CA GLN A 124 28.92 16.98 35.29
C GLN A 124 29.10 16.75 36.80
N PHE A 125 28.68 15.59 37.33
CA PHE A 125 28.55 15.38 38.78
C PHE A 125 29.43 14.28 39.37
N ALA A 126 30.08 13.41 38.59
CA ALA A 126 30.80 12.25 39.14
C ALA A 126 31.92 12.62 40.13
N THR A 127 32.55 13.78 39.95
CA THR A 127 33.62 14.29 40.84
C THR A 127 33.14 15.38 41.80
N ARG A 128 31.83 15.71 41.81
CA ARG A 128 31.26 16.77 42.65
C ARG A 128 31.15 16.30 44.10
N GLN A 129 31.65 17.13 45.02
CA GLN A 129 31.54 16.90 46.45
C GLN A 129 30.71 18.02 47.08
N LEU A 130 29.70 17.64 47.86
CA LEU A 130 28.81 18.54 48.60
C LEU A 130 29.20 18.53 50.08
N SER A 131 28.99 19.68 50.74
CA SER A 131 29.39 19.85 52.14
C SER A 131 28.43 19.17 53.12
N ASP A 132 27.16 19.02 52.76
CA ASP A 132 26.18 18.28 53.55
C ASP A 132 26.23 16.78 53.23
N PRO A 133 26.53 15.89 54.21
CA PRO A 133 26.53 14.44 54.01
C PRO A 133 25.22 13.89 53.46
N LYS A 134 24.06 14.46 53.82
CA LYS A 134 22.76 14.00 53.30
C LYS A 134 22.59 14.34 51.83
N ALA A 135 22.90 15.58 51.45
CA ALA A 135 22.91 16.01 50.05
C ALA A 135 23.90 15.20 49.20
N GLN A 136 25.09 14.91 49.75
CA GLN A 136 26.08 14.07 49.06
C GLN A 136 25.55 12.65 48.87
N ALA A 137 24.88 12.05 49.87
CA ALA A 137 24.27 10.73 49.73
C ALA A 137 23.19 10.70 48.63
N GLU A 138 22.32 11.72 48.57
CA GLU A 138 21.30 11.85 47.51
C GLU A 138 21.94 11.97 46.12
N LEU A 139 23.02 12.75 45.98
CA LEU A 139 23.77 12.84 44.73
C LEU A 139 24.38 11.49 44.33
N GLN A 140 24.96 10.75 45.27
CA GLN A 140 25.53 9.42 45.04
C GLN A 140 24.48 8.39 44.61
N VAL A 141 23.24 8.48 45.11
CA VAL A 141 22.13 7.65 44.61
C VAL A 141 21.88 7.91 43.13
N VAL A 142 21.86 9.17 42.70
CA VAL A 142 21.69 9.53 41.28
C VAL A 142 22.89 9.05 40.45
N MET A 143 24.13 9.16 40.98
CA MET A 143 25.33 8.63 40.31
C MET A 143 25.23 7.12 40.11
N ALA A 144 24.81 6.38 41.15
CA ALA A 144 24.64 4.93 41.05
C ALA A 144 23.61 4.54 39.98
N GLN A 145 22.50 5.29 39.87
CA GLN A 145 21.51 5.08 38.82
C GLN A 145 22.06 5.40 37.42
N ALA A 146 22.85 6.46 37.28
CA ALA A 146 23.49 6.85 36.02
C ALA A 146 24.57 5.84 35.57
N TYR A 147 25.38 5.32 36.51
CA TYR A 147 26.33 4.25 36.25
C TYR A 147 25.64 2.95 35.82
N ASN A 148 24.56 2.55 36.51
CA ASN A 148 23.76 1.41 36.09
C ASN A 148 23.16 1.61 34.69
N ALA A 149 22.62 2.79 34.39
CA ALA A 149 22.09 3.13 33.06
C ALA A 149 23.15 3.16 31.95
N THR A 150 24.43 3.25 32.31
CA THR A 150 25.56 3.22 31.37
C THR A 150 26.35 1.90 31.43
N ASN A 151 25.77 0.86 32.01
CA ASN A 151 26.33 -0.49 32.13
C ASN A 151 27.68 -0.53 32.88
N LYS A 152 27.77 0.22 33.98
CA LYS A 152 28.95 0.33 34.86
C LYS A 152 28.60 -0.14 36.28
N PRO A 153 28.40 -1.46 36.50
CA PRO A 153 27.86 -1.97 37.76
C PRO A 153 28.82 -1.84 38.95
N VAL A 154 30.14 -1.82 38.70
CA VAL A 154 31.16 -1.68 39.76
C VAL A 154 31.12 -0.27 40.32
N GLU A 155 31.14 0.74 39.45
CA GLU A 155 31.04 2.15 39.83
C GLU A 155 29.68 2.47 40.44
N ALA A 156 28.61 1.85 39.91
CA ALA A 156 27.29 1.96 40.52
C ALA A 156 27.28 1.43 41.96
N ARG A 157 27.91 0.27 42.21
CA ARG A 157 28.01 -0.30 43.55
C ARG A 157 28.79 0.61 44.49
N ALA A 158 29.93 1.14 44.06
CA ALA A 158 30.75 2.05 44.86
C ALA A 158 29.98 3.32 45.26
N ALA A 159 29.20 3.90 44.34
CA ALA A 159 28.36 5.06 44.64
C ALA A 159 27.25 4.73 45.66
N VAL A 160 26.64 3.55 45.58
CA VAL A 160 25.66 3.11 46.61
C VAL A 160 26.34 2.92 47.96
N ASP A 161 27.48 2.24 48.01
CA ASP A 161 28.19 1.98 49.26
C ASP A 161 28.59 3.30 49.95
N GLU A 162 29.00 4.32 49.18
CA GLU A 162 29.26 5.65 49.70
C GLU A 162 27.99 6.34 50.23
N ALA A 163 26.88 6.28 49.50
CA ALA A 163 25.60 6.84 49.97
C ALA A 163 25.16 6.21 51.31
N LEU A 164 25.32 4.90 51.46
CA LEU A 164 24.98 4.17 52.69
C LEU A 164 25.97 4.42 53.83
N ARG A 165 27.24 4.71 53.53
CA ARG A 165 28.24 5.12 54.52
C ARG A 165 27.89 6.49 55.10
N LEU A 166 27.47 7.43 54.26
CA LEU A 166 27.07 8.79 54.67
C LEU A 166 25.74 8.79 55.41
N VAL A 167 24.77 8.00 54.94
CA VAL A 167 23.44 7.87 55.54
C VAL A 167 23.06 6.38 55.64
N PRO A 168 23.27 5.75 56.81
CA PRO A 168 22.88 4.36 57.01
C PRO A 168 21.38 4.14 56.73
N LYS A 169 21.05 3.08 56.00
CA LYS A 169 19.68 2.73 55.58
C LYS A 169 18.99 3.76 54.67
N HIS A 170 19.75 4.54 53.90
CA HIS A 170 19.18 5.49 52.93
C HIS A 170 18.20 4.79 51.95
N PRO A 171 16.90 5.17 51.92
CA PRO A 171 15.89 4.49 51.10
C PRO A 171 16.26 4.36 49.62
N GLY A 172 16.65 5.48 48.99
CA GLY A 172 17.04 5.51 47.57
C GLY A 172 18.22 4.58 47.24
N ALA A 173 19.28 4.57 48.07
CA ALA A 173 20.44 3.71 47.89
C ALA A 173 20.07 2.22 48.03
N THR A 174 19.25 1.88 49.04
CA THR A 174 18.73 0.52 49.24
C THR A 174 17.88 0.04 48.05
N LEU A 175 17.05 0.91 47.46
CA LEU A 175 16.29 0.58 46.25
C LEU A 175 17.19 0.37 45.02
N VAL A 176 18.31 1.10 44.90
CA VAL A 176 19.30 0.84 43.84
C VAL A 176 19.96 -0.53 44.05
N LEU A 177 20.34 -0.90 45.28
CA LEU A 177 20.85 -2.26 45.56
C LEU A 177 19.82 -3.34 45.23
N ALA A 178 18.56 -3.12 45.55
CA ALA A 178 17.50 -4.06 45.21
C ALA A 178 17.37 -4.25 43.69
N ARG A 179 17.46 -3.17 42.90
CA ARG A 179 17.47 -3.27 41.42
C ARG A 179 18.67 -4.05 40.91
N MET A 180 19.86 -3.83 41.48
CA MET A 180 21.07 -4.55 41.13
C MET A 180 20.94 -6.04 41.44
N ALA A 181 20.48 -6.40 42.65
CA ALA A 181 20.21 -7.78 43.04
C ALA A 181 19.16 -8.45 42.12
N GLY A 182 18.11 -7.71 41.76
CA GLY A 182 17.10 -8.17 40.80
C GLY A 182 17.68 -8.46 39.41
N ALA A 183 18.55 -7.59 38.90
CA ALA A 183 19.25 -7.78 37.63
C ALA A 183 20.20 -8.99 37.65
N GLU A 184 20.82 -9.27 38.80
CA GLU A 184 21.63 -10.47 39.06
C GLU A 184 20.79 -11.74 39.30
N ARG A 185 19.46 -11.66 39.15
CA ARG A 185 18.49 -12.73 39.43
C ARG A 185 18.44 -13.20 40.89
N ARG A 186 18.98 -12.41 41.82
CA ARG A 186 18.83 -12.60 43.27
C ARG A 186 17.55 -11.93 43.75
N VAL A 187 16.41 -12.44 43.27
CA VAL A 187 15.10 -11.79 43.44
C VAL A 187 14.65 -11.76 44.89
N ASP A 188 14.94 -12.80 45.68
CA ASP A 188 14.60 -12.83 47.12
C ASP A 188 15.36 -11.78 47.92
N ASP A 189 16.67 -11.63 47.68
CA ASP A 189 17.48 -10.59 48.29
C ASP A 189 16.96 -9.20 47.92
N ALA A 190 16.60 -9.01 46.64
CA ALA A 190 16.01 -7.77 46.15
C ALA A 190 14.69 -7.45 46.86
N LEU A 191 13.81 -8.43 47.04
CA LEU A 191 12.54 -8.26 47.74
C LEU A 191 12.75 -7.92 49.22
N ALA A 192 13.69 -8.57 49.91
CA ALA A 192 14.01 -8.26 51.30
C ALA A 192 14.51 -6.81 51.47
N LEU A 193 15.36 -6.35 50.55
CA LEU A 193 15.80 -4.95 50.52
C LEU A 193 14.63 -3.98 50.30
N VAL A 194 13.75 -4.26 49.34
CA VAL A 194 12.55 -3.44 49.10
C VAL A 194 11.62 -3.42 50.30
N GLU A 195 11.42 -4.55 50.97
CA GLU A 195 10.58 -4.65 52.17
C GLU A 195 11.15 -3.84 53.33
N SER A 196 12.46 -3.80 53.51
CA SER A 196 13.10 -2.94 54.51
C SER A 196 12.82 -1.45 54.27
N VAL A 197 12.74 -1.04 52.99
CA VAL A 197 12.36 0.33 52.62
C VAL A 197 10.87 0.56 52.87
N ILE A 198 10.00 -0.38 52.51
CA ILE A 198 8.55 -0.26 52.76
C ILE A 198 8.25 -0.20 54.27
N GLN A 199 8.96 -0.94 55.11
CA GLN A 199 8.79 -0.89 56.56
C GLN A 199 9.13 0.48 57.16
N SER A 200 10.17 1.14 56.62
CA SER A 200 10.61 2.46 57.08
C SER A 200 9.89 3.63 56.40
N ALA A 201 9.40 3.42 55.17
CA ALA A 201 8.65 4.38 54.37
C ALA A 201 7.46 3.70 53.66
N PRO A 202 6.35 3.42 54.38
CA PRO A 202 5.20 2.67 53.84
C PRO A 202 4.51 3.35 52.64
N THR A 203 4.70 4.67 52.51
CA THR A 203 4.14 5.49 51.42
C THR A 203 5.05 5.62 50.20
N SER A 204 6.19 4.89 50.15
CA SER A 204 7.10 4.94 49.01
C SER A 204 6.53 4.23 47.78
N GLY A 205 5.91 5.00 46.87
CA GLY A 205 5.41 4.48 45.58
C GLY A 205 6.49 3.79 44.75
N GLU A 206 7.73 4.31 44.78
CA GLU A 206 8.87 3.71 44.08
C GLU A 206 9.22 2.31 44.61
N ALA A 207 9.18 2.11 45.94
CA ALA A 207 9.44 0.81 46.56
C ALA A 207 8.35 -0.20 46.22
N TRP A 208 7.07 0.19 46.30
CA TRP A 208 5.94 -0.67 45.92
C TRP A 208 5.96 -1.03 44.44
N ARG A 209 6.32 -0.09 43.56
CA ARG A 209 6.48 -0.35 42.12
C ARG A 209 7.61 -1.34 41.86
N LEU A 210 8.77 -1.18 42.50
CA LEU A 210 9.88 -2.13 42.37
C LEU A 210 9.50 -3.52 42.92
N LYS A 211 8.73 -3.60 44.01
CA LYS A 211 8.17 -4.87 44.50
C LYS A 211 7.28 -5.52 43.44
N GLY A 212 6.41 -4.74 42.79
CA GLY A 212 5.56 -5.23 41.69
C GLY A 212 6.37 -5.77 40.51
N ASP A 213 7.41 -5.04 40.10
CA ASP A 213 8.32 -5.46 39.03
C ASP A 213 9.05 -6.77 39.38
N LEU A 214 9.59 -6.88 40.61
CA LEU A 214 10.31 -8.08 41.08
C LEU A 214 9.39 -9.31 41.20
N LEU A 215 8.15 -9.12 41.68
CA LEU A 215 7.17 -10.21 41.78
C LEU A 215 6.70 -10.67 40.39
N THR A 216 6.41 -9.72 39.50
CA THR A 216 5.91 -10.03 38.15
C THR A 216 7.00 -10.64 37.28
N LEU A 217 8.16 -9.98 37.16
CA LEU A 217 9.23 -10.36 36.23
C LEU A 217 10.23 -11.34 36.83
N GLY A 218 10.49 -11.23 38.14
CA GLY A 218 11.47 -12.07 38.83
C GLY A 218 10.90 -13.38 39.35
N LYS A 219 9.70 -13.34 39.96
CA LYS A 219 9.02 -14.54 40.51
C LYS A 219 7.96 -15.14 39.58
N GLY A 220 7.53 -14.41 38.55
CA GLY A 220 6.40 -14.83 37.71
C GLY A 220 5.04 -14.77 38.43
N ASP A 221 4.96 -14.17 39.61
CA ASP A 221 3.72 -14.01 40.37
C ASP A 221 3.02 -12.72 39.96
N GLY A 222 2.30 -12.78 38.84
CA GLY A 222 1.54 -11.65 38.32
C GLY A 222 0.45 -11.15 39.28
N LYS A 223 -0.12 -12.01 40.13
CA LYS A 223 -1.18 -11.62 41.06
C LYS A 223 -0.62 -10.80 42.21
N ALA A 224 0.47 -11.25 42.83
CA ALA A 224 1.15 -10.49 43.87
C ALA A 224 1.79 -9.21 43.29
N GLY A 225 2.30 -9.29 42.06
CA GLY A 225 2.80 -8.14 41.31
C GLY A 225 1.73 -7.05 41.12
N ARG A 226 0.53 -7.44 40.64
CA ARG A 226 -0.61 -6.53 40.51
C ARG A 226 -0.97 -5.86 41.83
N ALA A 227 -1.07 -6.64 42.91
CA ALA A 227 -1.39 -6.09 44.23
C ALA A 227 -0.36 -5.05 44.70
N ALA A 228 0.93 -5.27 44.41
CA ALA A 228 1.98 -4.30 44.72
C ALA A 228 1.88 -3.03 43.85
N PHE A 229 1.55 -3.15 42.55
CA PHE A 229 1.31 -1.98 41.70
C PHE A 229 0.06 -1.19 42.10
N GLU A 230 -1.02 -1.87 42.46
CA GLU A 230 -2.22 -1.23 43.01
C GLU A 230 -1.90 -0.49 44.30
N LYS A 231 -1.08 -1.09 45.18
CA LYS A 231 -0.62 -0.43 46.40
C LYS A 231 0.26 0.78 46.09
N ALA A 232 1.12 0.70 45.08
CA ALA A 232 1.93 1.84 44.63
C ALA A 232 1.06 3.05 44.22
N VAL A 233 -0.02 2.80 43.48
CA VAL A 233 -1.00 3.84 43.09
C VAL A 233 -1.80 4.33 44.29
N GLU A 234 -2.16 3.45 45.23
CA GLU A 234 -2.90 3.84 46.44
C GLU A 234 -2.09 4.78 47.34
N VAL A 235 -0.82 4.45 47.60
CA VAL A 235 0.02 5.23 48.52
C VAL A 235 0.67 6.45 47.88
N ALA A 236 0.79 6.46 46.54
CA ALA A 236 1.26 7.60 45.77
C ALA A 236 0.32 7.88 44.58
N PRO A 237 -0.91 8.38 44.83
CA PRO A 237 -1.91 8.57 43.77
C PRO A 237 -1.45 9.47 42.63
N ARG A 238 -0.55 10.42 42.90
CA ARG A 238 -0.03 11.36 41.89
C ARG A 238 1.28 10.90 41.23
N ASP A 239 1.76 9.71 41.53
CA ASP A 239 2.90 9.12 40.82
C ASP A 239 2.43 8.54 39.47
N LEU A 240 2.73 9.27 38.40
CA LEU A 240 2.45 8.81 37.03
C LEU A 240 3.18 7.52 36.70
N ALA A 241 4.37 7.27 37.28
CA ALA A 241 5.14 6.05 37.04
C ALA A 241 4.51 4.83 37.72
N ALA A 242 3.91 4.99 38.91
CA ALA A 242 3.12 3.95 39.55
C ALA A 242 1.88 3.59 38.71
N THR A 243 1.14 4.60 38.24
CA THR A 243 -0.02 4.42 37.37
C THR A 243 0.35 3.73 36.05
N GLN A 244 1.46 4.17 35.44
CA GLN A 244 2.01 3.56 34.22
C GLN A 244 2.37 2.08 34.42
N ALA A 245 3.01 1.73 35.53
CA ALA A 245 3.40 0.35 35.81
C ALA A 245 2.17 -0.57 35.94
N LEU A 246 1.12 -0.10 36.63
CA LEU A 246 -0.14 -0.83 36.74
C LEU A 246 -0.80 -1.02 35.37
N ILE A 247 -0.93 0.04 34.56
CA ILE A 247 -1.52 -0.05 33.21
C ILE A 247 -0.69 -1.02 32.34
N GLY A 248 0.64 -0.90 32.37
CA GLY A 248 1.55 -1.77 31.64
C GLY A 248 1.39 -3.24 32.03
N HIS A 249 1.25 -3.53 33.32
CA HIS A 249 0.96 -4.88 33.81
C HIS A 249 -0.38 -5.40 33.29
N LEU A 250 -1.46 -4.62 33.42
CA LEU A 250 -2.80 -5.00 32.97
C LEU A 250 -2.82 -5.32 31.47
N VAL A 251 -2.15 -4.49 30.67
CA VAL A 251 -1.97 -4.72 29.23
C VAL A 251 -1.19 -6.01 28.96
N ALA A 252 -0.12 -6.28 29.72
CA ALA A 252 0.69 -7.48 29.55
C ALA A 252 -0.10 -8.77 29.88
N VAL A 253 -0.95 -8.75 30.90
CA VAL A 253 -1.83 -9.88 31.25
C VAL A 253 -3.15 -9.89 30.46
N LYS A 254 -3.32 -8.98 29.49
CA LYS A 254 -4.49 -8.84 28.62
C LYS A 254 -5.81 -8.54 29.36
N ASP A 255 -5.75 -7.95 30.55
CA ASP A 255 -6.91 -7.43 31.28
C ASP A 255 -7.28 -6.05 30.72
N ASN A 256 -7.78 -6.05 29.48
CA ASN A 256 -8.03 -4.84 28.70
C ASN A 256 -9.12 -3.96 29.32
N ASP A 257 -10.12 -4.55 29.98
CA ASP A 257 -11.24 -3.80 30.56
C ASP A 257 -10.78 -2.97 31.76
N GLU A 258 -9.99 -3.55 32.65
CA GLU A 258 -9.42 -2.80 33.77
C GLU A 258 -8.36 -1.81 33.27
N ALA A 259 -7.56 -2.17 32.27
CA ALA A 259 -6.59 -1.25 31.66
C ALA A 259 -7.28 0.02 31.12
N LYS A 260 -8.42 -0.10 30.43
CA LYS A 260 -9.23 1.03 29.94
C LYS A 260 -9.69 1.94 31.08
N LYS A 261 -10.20 1.37 32.17
CA LYS A 261 -10.63 2.15 33.36
C LYS A 261 -9.46 2.91 33.97
N ARG A 262 -8.28 2.29 34.08
CA ARG A 262 -7.08 2.93 34.64
C ARG A 262 -6.54 4.02 33.74
N ILE A 263 -6.59 3.86 32.42
CA ILE A 263 -6.22 4.91 31.46
C ILE A 263 -7.15 6.12 31.58
N GLU A 264 -8.47 5.91 31.71
CA GLU A 264 -9.42 7.01 31.89
C GLU A 264 -9.28 7.70 33.24
N ALA A 265 -8.99 6.96 34.31
CA ALA A 265 -8.63 7.55 35.59
C ALA A 265 -7.35 8.40 35.48
N ALA A 266 -6.32 7.88 34.82
CA ALA A 266 -5.08 8.61 34.57
C ALA A 266 -5.30 9.86 33.72
N ARG A 267 -6.19 9.80 32.71
CA ARG A 267 -6.58 10.95 31.89
C ARG A 267 -7.23 12.05 32.71
N LYS A 268 -8.12 11.70 33.64
CA LYS A 268 -8.78 12.66 34.55
C LYS A 268 -7.80 13.31 35.51
N GLN A 269 -6.84 12.52 36.01
CA GLN A 269 -5.91 12.97 37.04
C GLN A 269 -4.71 13.75 36.47
N PHE A 270 -4.14 13.26 35.38
CA PHE A 270 -2.88 13.76 34.80
C PHE A 270 -3.06 14.46 33.44
N GLY A 271 -4.28 14.51 32.91
CA GLY A 271 -4.56 15.00 31.56
C GLY A 271 -4.18 14.00 30.46
N ASP A 272 -4.39 14.39 29.20
CA ASP A 272 -4.04 13.59 28.00
C ASP A 272 -2.54 13.71 27.66
N ASN A 273 -1.69 13.22 28.57
CA ASN A 273 -0.23 13.21 28.41
C ASN A 273 0.25 12.05 27.50
N THR A 274 1.56 12.02 27.22
CA THR A 274 2.18 11.02 26.33
C THR A 274 1.95 9.57 26.79
N THR A 275 1.95 9.32 28.10
CA THR A 275 1.74 7.97 28.66
C THR A 275 0.30 7.52 28.46
N VAL A 276 -0.67 8.37 28.83
CA VAL A 276 -2.11 8.09 28.63
C VAL A 276 -2.40 7.81 27.17
N ARG A 277 -1.88 8.66 26.27
CA ARG A 277 -2.10 8.52 24.83
C ARG A 277 -1.42 7.29 24.23
N TYR A 278 -0.24 6.91 24.73
CA TYR A 278 0.45 5.68 24.29
C TYR A 278 -0.38 4.43 24.57
N TYR A 279 -0.89 4.28 25.80
CA TYR A 279 -1.71 3.11 26.14
C TYR A 279 -3.10 3.15 25.49
N ALA A 280 -3.68 4.33 25.28
CA ALA A 280 -4.89 4.48 24.47
C ALA A 280 -4.67 3.98 23.04
N ALA A 281 -3.56 4.38 22.39
CA ALA A 281 -3.19 3.89 21.05
C ALA A 281 -2.99 2.37 21.04
N TYR A 282 -2.29 1.84 22.03
CA TYR A 282 -2.02 0.40 22.14
C TYR A 282 -3.31 -0.41 22.30
N LEU A 283 -4.24 0.02 23.17
CA LEU A 283 -5.52 -0.67 23.35
C LEU A 283 -6.44 -0.51 22.14
N ALA A 284 -6.48 0.66 21.50
CA ALA A 284 -7.24 0.86 20.27
C ALA A 284 -6.75 -0.08 19.15
N MET A 285 -5.42 -0.29 19.03
CA MET A 285 -4.84 -1.28 18.12
C MET A 285 -5.29 -2.71 18.49
N GLY A 286 -5.23 -3.07 19.78
CA GLY A 286 -5.68 -4.38 20.27
C GLY A 286 -7.17 -4.66 20.05
N ASP A 287 -8.02 -3.63 20.13
CA ASP A 287 -9.45 -3.69 19.85
C ASP A 287 -9.77 -3.68 18.33
N GLY A 288 -8.76 -3.59 17.46
CA GLY A 288 -8.93 -3.49 16.00
C GLY A 288 -9.40 -2.11 15.51
N LYS A 289 -9.45 -1.09 16.37
CA LYS A 289 -9.82 0.29 16.04
C LYS A 289 -8.62 1.05 15.47
N LEU A 290 -8.16 0.62 14.30
CA LEU A 290 -6.89 1.07 13.74
C LEU A 290 -6.85 2.56 13.36
N ASP A 291 -7.99 3.19 13.04
CA ASP A 291 -8.05 4.63 12.76
C ASP A 291 -7.85 5.48 14.03
N GLU A 292 -8.48 5.05 15.13
CA GLU A 292 -8.30 5.67 16.45
C GLU A 292 -6.86 5.51 16.93
N ALA A 293 -6.30 4.29 16.81
CA ALA A 293 -4.91 4.00 17.15
C ALA A 293 -3.93 4.90 16.36
N LYS A 294 -4.17 5.04 15.05
CA LYS A 294 -3.37 5.91 14.18
C LYS A 294 -3.43 7.37 14.62
N SER A 295 -4.62 7.89 14.90
CA SER A 295 -4.79 9.27 15.39
C SER A 295 -3.97 9.53 16.66
N HIS A 296 -4.04 8.62 17.63
CA HIS A 296 -3.25 8.75 18.86
C HIS A 296 -1.75 8.71 18.61
N VAL A 297 -1.26 7.77 17.78
CA VAL A 297 0.18 7.62 17.54
C VAL A 297 0.78 8.77 16.72
N GLU A 298 0.03 9.33 15.76
CA GLU A 298 0.46 10.53 15.01
C GLU A 298 0.63 11.73 15.94
N GLN A 299 -0.27 11.90 16.92
CA GLN A 299 -0.17 12.97 17.90
C GLN A 299 0.97 12.74 18.90
N LEU A 300 1.33 11.48 19.20
CA LEU A 300 2.54 11.16 19.97
C LEU A 300 3.80 11.55 19.19
N LEU A 301 3.89 11.13 17.93
CA LEU A 301 5.05 11.39 17.06
C LEU A 301 5.34 12.89 16.86
N LYS A 302 4.35 13.78 17.01
CA LYS A 302 4.58 15.24 17.00
C LYS A 302 5.48 15.71 18.15
N VAL A 303 5.37 15.07 19.30
CA VAL A 303 6.05 15.45 20.55
C VAL A 303 7.25 14.55 20.85
N THR A 304 7.20 13.28 20.46
CA THR A 304 8.23 12.26 20.74
C THR A 304 8.74 11.59 19.45
N ARG A 305 9.29 12.40 18.54
CA ARG A 305 9.68 11.99 17.17
C ARG A 305 10.59 10.76 17.11
N ASP A 306 11.49 10.62 18.08
CA ASP A 306 12.54 9.59 18.10
C ASP A 306 12.43 8.62 19.30
N ASP A 307 11.26 8.53 19.97
CA ASP A 307 11.06 7.49 21.01
C ASP A 307 10.88 6.11 20.35
N PRO A 308 11.78 5.13 20.57
CA PRO A 308 11.70 3.81 19.96
C PRO A 308 10.38 3.08 20.23
N ARG A 309 9.75 3.30 21.40
CA ARG A 309 8.48 2.65 21.76
C ARG A 309 7.34 3.18 20.91
N VAL A 310 7.31 4.51 20.71
CA VAL A 310 6.29 5.18 19.89
C VAL A 310 6.47 4.84 18.42
N LEU A 311 7.72 4.84 17.93
CA LEU A 311 8.03 4.42 16.56
C LEU A 311 7.64 2.96 16.32
N PHE A 312 7.91 2.06 17.28
CA PHE A 312 7.53 0.65 17.15
C PHE A 312 6.01 0.48 17.10
N LEU A 313 5.28 1.15 17.99
CA LEU A 313 3.81 1.14 17.99
C LEU A 313 3.24 1.72 16.68
N ALA A 314 3.82 2.81 16.17
CA ALA A 314 3.44 3.38 14.88
C ALA A 314 3.67 2.39 13.73
N GLY A 315 4.81 1.70 13.75
CA GLY A 315 5.13 0.62 12.80
C GLY A 315 4.12 -0.53 12.87
N GLN A 316 3.74 -0.97 14.08
CA GLN A 316 2.72 -2.01 14.28
C GLN A 316 1.34 -1.59 13.75
N ILE A 317 0.89 -0.38 14.08
CA ILE A 317 -0.39 0.15 13.62
C ILE A 317 -0.40 0.26 12.10
N ALA A 318 0.65 0.83 11.49
CA ALA A 318 0.77 0.93 10.04
C ALA A 318 0.80 -0.45 9.37
N PHE A 319 1.51 -1.43 9.97
CA PHE A 319 1.55 -2.80 9.48
C PHE A 319 0.15 -3.46 9.51
N GLN A 320 -0.63 -3.28 10.59
CA GLN A 320 -1.98 -3.86 10.66
C GLN A 320 -2.95 -3.20 9.68
N ARG A 321 -2.72 -1.92 9.34
CA ARG A 321 -3.50 -1.17 8.35
C ARG A 321 -3.13 -1.45 6.90
N GLY A 322 -2.08 -2.23 6.65
CA GLY A 322 -1.52 -2.42 5.30
C GLY A 322 -0.79 -1.20 4.74
N GLU A 323 -0.44 -0.23 5.58
CA GLU A 323 0.34 0.95 5.22
C GLU A 323 1.84 0.61 5.22
N ASP A 324 2.25 -0.33 4.38
CA ASP A 324 3.57 -0.99 4.45
C ASP A 324 4.77 -0.05 4.37
N LEU A 325 4.72 0.95 3.48
CA LEU A 325 5.78 1.96 3.35
C LEU A 325 5.94 2.80 4.62
N VAL A 326 4.82 3.11 5.29
CA VAL A 326 4.82 3.88 6.54
C VAL A 326 5.38 3.01 7.67
N ALA A 327 4.97 1.75 7.73
CA ALA A 327 5.49 0.78 8.69
C ALA A 327 7.00 0.62 8.54
N GLU A 328 7.49 0.39 7.32
CA GLU A 328 8.92 0.26 7.04
C GLU A 328 9.70 1.52 7.45
N SER A 329 9.18 2.71 7.17
CA SER A 329 9.82 3.98 7.53
C SER A 329 9.99 4.13 9.05
N HIS A 330 8.94 3.85 9.84
CA HIS A 330 9.03 3.94 11.30
C HIS A 330 9.96 2.89 11.89
N LEU A 331 9.87 1.64 11.44
CA LEU A 331 10.67 0.54 11.98
C LEU A 331 12.15 0.68 11.63
N SER A 332 12.48 1.13 10.42
CA SER A 332 13.87 1.32 10.00
C SER A 332 14.59 2.41 10.81
N LYS A 333 13.87 3.46 11.24
CA LYS A 333 14.46 4.51 12.10
C LYS A 333 14.96 3.95 13.43
N ILE A 334 14.28 2.97 13.99
CA ILE A 334 14.64 2.36 15.29
C ILE A 334 15.98 1.62 15.20
N LEU A 335 16.33 1.07 14.02
CA LEU A 335 17.58 0.34 13.84
C LEU A 335 18.83 1.22 14.01
N ASN A 336 18.68 2.56 13.92
CA ASN A 336 19.76 3.52 14.16
C ASN A 336 19.83 4.00 15.62
N LEU A 337 18.93 3.52 16.48
CA LEU A 337 18.86 3.90 17.90
C LEU A 337 19.44 2.77 18.77
N PRO A 338 20.10 3.09 19.90
CA PRO A 338 20.60 2.06 20.82
C PRO A 338 19.46 1.21 21.41
N GLY A 339 19.57 -0.13 21.36
CA GLY A 339 18.63 -1.05 21.99
C GLY A 339 18.60 -2.43 21.35
N ASP A 340 17.85 -3.36 21.96
CA ASP A 340 17.53 -4.66 21.34
C ASP A 340 16.58 -4.43 20.15
N THR A 341 17.01 -4.88 18.97
CA THR A 341 16.29 -4.68 17.70
C THR A 341 15.59 -5.95 17.20
N GLY A 342 15.63 -7.07 17.93
CA GLY A 342 15.13 -8.35 17.44
C GLY A 342 13.66 -8.32 17.00
N ARG A 343 12.77 -7.80 17.86
CA ARG A 343 11.33 -7.66 17.55
C ARG A 343 11.07 -6.65 16.43
N VAL A 344 11.90 -5.62 16.33
CA VAL A 344 11.81 -4.60 15.27
C VAL A 344 12.17 -5.20 13.92
N ARG A 345 13.29 -5.92 13.85
CA ARG A 345 13.76 -6.62 12.65
C ARG A 345 12.76 -7.65 12.16
N LEU A 346 12.15 -8.41 13.07
CA LEU A 346 11.12 -9.39 12.72
C LEU A 346 9.91 -8.73 12.05
N LEU A 347 9.35 -7.67 12.66
CA LEU A 347 8.21 -6.96 12.08
C LEU A 347 8.57 -6.24 10.78
N LEU A 348 9.77 -5.65 10.70
CA LEU A 348 10.26 -5.00 9.49
C LEU A 348 10.43 -6.00 8.34
N ALA A 349 10.98 -7.19 8.60
CA ALA A 349 11.12 -8.24 7.60
C ALA A 349 9.74 -8.75 7.12
N ALA A 350 8.78 -8.93 8.04
CA ALA A 350 7.41 -9.26 7.67
C ALA A 350 6.75 -8.16 6.81
N THR A 351 7.03 -6.88 7.12
CA THR A 351 6.57 -5.73 6.31
C THR A 351 7.15 -5.79 4.90
N GLN A 352 8.46 -6.04 4.79
CA GLN A 352 9.18 -6.13 3.51
C GLN A 352 8.69 -7.31 2.66
N LEU A 353 8.32 -8.43 3.27
CA LEU A 353 7.72 -9.56 2.55
C LEU A 353 6.34 -9.24 1.97
N ARG A 354 5.52 -8.47 2.68
CA ARG A 354 4.21 -8.04 2.15
C ARG A 354 4.37 -7.05 1.00
N MET A 355 5.46 -6.29 0.99
CA MET A 355 5.89 -5.45 -0.13
C MET A 355 6.54 -6.23 -1.28
N ALA A 356 6.59 -7.57 -1.22
CA ALA A 356 7.24 -8.45 -2.19
C ALA A 356 8.76 -8.17 -2.37
N ASP A 357 9.46 -7.77 -1.30
CA ASP A 357 10.92 -7.66 -1.26
C ASP A 357 11.54 -8.70 -0.29
N PRO A 358 11.51 -10.00 -0.65
CA PRO A 358 12.04 -11.07 0.20
C PRO A 358 13.56 -11.01 0.38
N THR A 359 14.30 -10.37 -0.54
CA THR A 359 15.75 -10.22 -0.41
C THR A 359 16.11 -9.21 0.68
N LYS A 360 15.38 -8.09 0.76
CA LYS A 360 15.55 -7.13 1.84
C LYS A 360 15.10 -7.71 3.19
N ALA A 361 14.00 -8.48 3.21
CA ALA A 361 13.55 -9.18 4.41
C ALA A 361 14.64 -10.10 4.99
N LEU A 362 15.29 -10.93 4.15
CA LEU A 362 16.38 -11.80 4.60
C LEU A 362 17.58 -11.02 5.16
N ARG A 363 18.01 -9.93 4.51
CA ARG A 363 19.08 -9.06 5.04
C ARG A 363 18.70 -8.42 6.38
N THR A 364 17.44 -8.04 6.56
CA THR A 364 16.95 -7.49 7.83
C THR A 364 17.04 -8.52 8.95
N LEU A 365 16.76 -9.79 8.64
CA LEU A 365 16.80 -10.93 9.57
C LEU A 365 18.19 -11.52 9.79
N GLU A 366 19.16 -11.28 8.91
CA GLU A 366 20.51 -11.86 8.94
C GLU A 366 21.15 -11.81 10.35
N PRO A 367 21.15 -10.67 11.09
CA PRO A 367 21.72 -10.63 12.44
C PRO A 367 21.00 -11.53 13.47
N LEU A 368 19.73 -11.88 13.22
CA LEU A 368 18.97 -12.79 14.08
C LEU A 368 19.13 -14.25 13.65
N LEU A 369 19.36 -14.51 12.37
CA LEU A 369 19.59 -15.84 11.84
C LEU A 369 21.01 -16.33 12.16
N ASP A 370 21.98 -15.41 12.20
CA ASP A 370 23.38 -15.70 12.51
C ASP A 370 23.65 -15.85 14.01
N ASP A 371 22.72 -15.44 14.88
CA ASP A 371 22.83 -15.61 16.33
C ASP A 371 22.57 -17.09 16.70
N PRO A 372 23.59 -17.86 17.13
CA PRO A 372 23.42 -19.27 17.47
C PRO A 372 22.53 -19.48 18.70
N GLY A 373 22.33 -18.44 19.52
CA GLY A 373 21.44 -18.42 20.67
C GLY A 373 19.98 -18.09 20.34
N MET A 374 19.66 -17.76 19.08
CA MET A 374 18.31 -17.36 18.67
C MET A 374 17.31 -18.52 18.79
N ARG A 375 16.31 -18.36 19.67
CA ARG A 375 15.26 -19.36 19.94
C ARG A 375 13.83 -18.91 19.62
N VAL A 376 13.66 -17.87 18.79
CA VAL A 376 12.33 -17.38 18.43
C VAL A 376 11.89 -18.00 17.10
N SER A 377 10.94 -18.95 17.17
CA SER A 377 10.38 -19.67 16.01
C SER A 377 9.97 -18.73 14.86
N GLN A 378 9.32 -17.60 15.18
CA GLN A 378 8.82 -16.65 14.18
C GLN A 378 9.90 -16.05 13.26
N VAL A 379 11.14 -15.91 13.73
CA VAL A 379 12.26 -15.43 12.89
C VAL A 379 12.49 -16.42 11.74
N PHE A 380 12.55 -17.71 12.06
CA PHE A 380 12.73 -18.76 11.08
C PHE A 380 11.49 -18.93 10.20
N ALA A 381 10.28 -18.80 10.73
CA ALA A 381 9.06 -18.85 9.92
C ALA A 381 9.02 -17.74 8.86
N VAL A 382 9.37 -16.50 9.22
CA VAL A 382 9.44 -15.36 8.29
C VAL A 382 10.58 -15.54 7.27
N ALA A 383 11.74 -16.08 7.67
CA ALA A 383 12.80 -16.44 6.74
C ALA A 383 12.35 -17.54 5.75
N GLY A 384 11.57 -18.52 6.23
CA GLY A 384 10.93 -19.53 5.39
C GLY A 384 10.00 -18.92 4.35
N ASP A 385 9.15 -17.97 4.74
CA ASP A 385 8.27 -17.22 3.84
C ASP A 385 9.09 -16.46 2.77
N ALA A 386 10.21 -15.86 3.17
CA ALA A 386 11.10 -15.14 2.25
C ALA A 386 11.75 -16.06 1.20
N HIS A 387 12.31 -17.19 1.64
CA HIS A 387 12.87 -18.18 0.73
C HIS A 387 11.80 -18.80 -0.19
N SER A 388 10.59 -18.99 0.32
CA SER A 388 9.43 -19.48 -0.45
C SER A 388 9.06 -18.52 -1.59
N GLN A 389 8.96 -17.21 -1.32
CA GLN A 389 8.71 -16.20 -2.36
C GLN A 389 9.83 -16.12 -3.41
N LEU A 390 11.07 -16.46 -3.04
CA LEU A 390 12.21 -16.55 -3.95
C LEU A 390 12.27 -17.85 -4.76
N GLY A 391 11.32 -18.78 -4.55
CA GLY A 391 11.32 -20.11 -5.17
C GLY A 391 12.41 -21.05 -4.64
N GLN A 392 13.03 -20.72 -3.50
CA GLN A 392 14.10 -21.50 -2.88
C GLN A 392 13.52 -22.55 -1.92
N THR A 393 12.82 -23.55 -2.48
CA THR A 393 12.02 -24.53 -1.74
C THR A 393 12.80 -25.23 -0.61
N ASP A 394 14.02 -25.70 -0.87
CA ASP A 394 14.82 -26.42 0.13
C ASP A 394 15.18 -25.54 1.33
N LYS A 395 15.57 -24.27 1.06
CA LYS A 395 15.88 -23.31 2.12
C LYS A 395 14.63 -22.94 2.91
N ALA A 396 13.50 -22.75 2.23
CA ALA A 396 12.23 -22.49 2.88
C ALA A 396 11.85 -23.62 3.84
N GLN A 397 11.96 -24.87 3.39
CA GLN A 397 11.67 -26.06 4.20
C GLN A 397 12.61 -26.20 5.40
N ALA A 398 13.91 -25.93 5.24
CA ALA A 398 14.85 -25.92 6.36
C ALA A 398 14.45 -24.88 7.43
N MET A 399 14.04 -23.67 7.00
CA MET A 399 13.62 -22.62 7.93
C MET A 399 12.30 -22.96 8.64
N TYR A 400 11.30 -23.48 7.93
CA TYR A 400 10.04 -23.92 8.56
C TYR A 400 10.24 -25.10 9.51
N ALA A 401 11.12 -26.05 9.17
CA ALA A 401 11.48 -27.16 10.05
C ALA A 401 12.12 -26.64 11.34
N ARG A 402 13.05 -25.68 11.22
CA ARG A 402 13.68 -25.06 12.39
C ARG A 402 12.69 -24.30 13.26
N ALA A 403 11.75 -23.57 12.65
CA ALA A 403 10.67 -22.90 13.37
C ALA A 403 9.81 -23.91 14.16
N ALA A 404 9.40 -25.01 13.52
CA ALA A 404 8.62 -26.08 14.13
C ALA A 404 9.36 -26.84 15.25
N GLU A 405 10.69 -26.98 15.16
CA GLU A 405 11.50 -27.55 16.24
C GLU A 405 11.56 -26.65 17.47
N LEU A 406 11.68 -25.33 17.26
CA LEU A 406 11.76 -24.34 18.34
C LEU A 406 10.44 -24.14 19.06
N ASP A 407 9.32 -24.25 18.35
CA ASP A 407 7.97 -24.20 18.91
C ASP A 407 7.11 -25.35 18.35
N PRO A 408 7.01 -26.48 19.08
CA PRO A 408 6.17 -27.61 18.69
C PRO A 408 4.68 -27.27 18.57
N ASN A 409 4.23 -26.15 19.16
CA ASN A 409 2.86 -25.65 19.10
C ASN A 409 2.62 -24.66 17.95
N ASP A 410 3.65 -24.34 17.15
CA ASP A 410 3.50 -23.53 15.95
C ASP A 410 2.85 -24.35 14.82
N ALA A 411 1.52 -24.39 14.86
CA ALA A 411 0.70 -25.06 13.87
C ALA A 411 1.04 -24.62 12.44
N ARG A 412 1.32 -23.32 12.25
CA ARG A 412 1.60 -22.75 10.91
C ARG A 412 2.89 -23.32 10.35
N SER A 413 3.99 -23.25 11.09
CA SER A 413 5.29 -23.76 10.63
C SER A 413 5.24 -25.26 10.36
N ARG A 414 4.58 -26.04 11.22
CA ARG A 414 4.38 -27.48 11.02
C ARG A 414 3.54 -27.79 9.78
N THR A 415 2.49 -27.01 9.53
CA THR A 415 1.69 -27.10 8.29
C THR A 415 2.54 -26.80 7.05
N MET A 416 3.41 -25.78 7.09
CA MET A 416 4.31 -25.45 5.97
C MET A 416 5.33 -26.56 5.67
N VAL A 417 5.82 -27.26 6.70
CA VAL A 417 6.66 -28.46 6.53
C VAL A 417 5.87 -29.59 5.85
N ALA A 418 4.65 -29.86 6.30
CA ALA A 418 3.80 -30.90 5.70
C ALA A 418 3.44 -30.57 4.24
N LEU A 419 3.10 -29.32 3.93
CA LEU A 419 2.89 -28.84 2.56
C LEU A 419 4.13 -28.99 1.68
N GLY A 420 5.33 -28.76 2.24
CA GLY A 420 6.58 -29.03 1.55
C GLY A 420 6.74 -30.48 1.12
N ARG A 421 6.35 -31.44 1.98
CA ARG A 421 6.34 -32.87 1.64
C ARG A 421 5.32 -33.20 0.56
N VAL A 422 4.14 -32.58 0.62
CA VAL A 422 3.10 -32.70 -0.43
C VAL A 422 3.66 -32.28 -1.79
N ALA A 423 4.33 -31.13 -1.85
CA ALA A 423 4.91 -30.60 -3.09
C ALA A 423 6.20 -31.34 -3.53
N GLY A 424 6.98 -31.85 -2.59
CA GLY A 424 8.30 -32.45 -2.81
C GLY A 424 8.31 -33.94 -3.20
N GLY A 425 7.16 -34.52 -3.55
CA GLY A 425 7.05 -35.90 -4.02
C GLY A 425 6.69 -36.95 -2.95
N ASN A 426 6.62 -36.56 -1.67
CA ASN A 426 6.17 -37.41 -0.56
C ASN A 426 4.70 -37.14 -0.22
N GLU A 427 3.83 -37.15 -1.23
CA GLU A 427 2.46 -36.65 -1.14
C GLU A 427 1.63 -37.36 -0.06
N ALA A 428 1.67 -38.69 0.00
CA ALA A 428 0.89 -39.46 0.97
C ALA A 428 1.26 -39.10 2.42
N GLN A 429 2.56 -39.10 2.74
CA GLN A 429 3.05 -38.75 4.08
C GLN A 429 2.73 -37.29 4.43
N GLY A 430 2.84 -36.37 3.47
CA GLY A 430 2.46 -34.97 3.68
C GLY A 430 0.97 -34.80 3.98
N LEU A 431 0.09 -35.51 3.29
CA LEU A 431 -1.35 -35.50 3.53
C LEU A 431 -1.71 -36.12 4.88
N ASP A 432 -1.08 -37.22 5.27
CA ASP A 432 -1.31 -37.84 6.58
C ASP A 432 -0.85 -36.91 7.70
N GLN A 433 0.32 -36.29 7.55
CA GLN A 433 0.78 -35.28 8.51
C GLN A 433 -0.17 -34.08 8.58
N LEU A 434 -0.74 -33.62 7.46
CA LEU A 434 -1.74 -32.55 7.49
C LEU A 434 -3.03 -32.97 8.22
N ARG A 435 -3.46 -34.24 8.09
CA ARG A 435 -4.60 -34.79 8.86
C ARG A 435 -4.30 -34.82 10.35
N ASP A 436 -3.12 -35.27 10.75
CA ASP A 436 -2.70 -35.31 12.15
C ASP A 436 -2.58 -33.92 12.76
N LEU A 437 -2.00 -32.98 12.00
CA LEU A 437 -1.91 -31.59 12.44
C LEU A 437 -3.29 -30.94 12.57
N ALA A 438 -4.21 -31.25 11.65
CA ALA A 438 -5.59 -30.82 11.76
C ALA A 438 -6.21 -31.36 13.06
N THR A 439 -6.09 -32.65 13.39
CA THR A 439 -6.68 -33.14 14.65
C THR A 439 -5.97 -32.61 15.90
N GLN A 440 -4.67 -32.37 15.85
CA GLN A 440 -3.87 -31.91 16.98
C GLN A 440 -4.10 -30.44 17.36
N PHE A 441 -4.39 -29.58 16.38
CA PHE A 441 -4.48 -28.12 16.58
C PHE A 441 -5.91 -27.59 16.45
N GLU A 442 -6.30 -26.72 17.39
CA GLU A 442 -7.53 -25.92 17.31
C GLU A 442 -7.50 -24.92 16.15
N SER A 443 -6.31 -24.49 15.73
CA SER A 443 -6.13 -23.57 14.60
C SER A 443 -6.52 -24.26 13.27
N PRO A 444 -7.32 -23.62 12.40
CA PRO A 444 -7.80 -24.22 11.16
C PRO A 444 -6.74 -24.26 10.05
N VAL A 445 -5.51 -23.81 10.31
CA VAL A 445 -4.45 -23.67 9.30
C VAL A 445 -4.13 -25.01 8.61
N ALA A 446 -4.02 -26.09 9.39
CA ALA A 446 -3.77 -27.42 8.86
C ALA A 446 -4.98 -27.98 8.09
N ASP A 447 -6.20 -27.75 8.59
CA ASP A 447 -7.45 -28.17 7.93
C ASP A 447 -7.57 -27.55 6.53
N VAL A 448 -7.35 -26.23 6.42
CA VAL A 448 -7.41 -25.51 5.14
C VAL A 448 -6.33 -26.00 4.17
N ALA A 449 -5.12 -26.22 4.66
CA ALA A 449 -4.02 -26.78 3.87
C ALA A 449 -4.32 -28.20 3.38
N LEU A 450 -4.92 -29.04 4.22
CA LEU A 450 -5.37 -30.39 3.87
C LEU A 450 -6.44 -30.34 2.78
N ILE A 451 -7.50 -29.58 2.97
CA ILE A 451 -8.61 -29.43 2.02
C ILE A 451 -8.08 -28.97 0.65
N GLY A 452 -7.25 -27.93 0.62
CA GLY A 452 -6.66 -27.43 -0.61
C GLY A 452 -5.77 -28.47 -1.32
N SER A 453 -5.05 -29.29 -0.56
CA SER A 453 -4.21 -30.37 -1.11
C SER A 453 -5.05 -31.51 -1.68
N LEU A 454 -6.13 -31.91 -1.00
CA LEU A 454 -7.06 -32.94 -1.47
C LEU A 454 -7.82 -32.51 -2.73
N ILE A 455 -8.24 -31.23 -2.82
CA ILE A 455 -8.85 -30.67 -4.03
C ILE A 455 -7.90 -30.77 -5.22
N ARG A 456 -6.63 -30.37 -5.07
CA ARG A 456 -5.62 -30.45 -6.14
C ARG A 456 -5.35 -31.88 -6.58
N LYS A 457 -5.37 -32.83 -5.63
CA LYS A 457 -5.25 -34.27 -5.90
C LYS A 457 -6.46 -34.87 -6.62
N GLY A 458 -7.62 -34.20 -6.57
CA GLY A 458 -8.90 -34.73 -7.05
C GLY A 458 -9.60 -35.66 -6.04
N ASP A 459 -9.11 -35.75 -4.81
CA ASP A 459 -9.78 -36.50 -3.73
C ASP A 459 -10.91 -35.65 -3.13
N HIS A 460 -12.00 -35.57 -3.87
CA HIS A 460 -13.16 -34.77 -3.48
C HIS A 460 -13.87 -35.33 -2.25
N ALA A 461 -13.88 -36.66 -2.07
CA ALA A 461 -14.49 -37.30 -0.92
C ALA A 461 -13.73 -36.95 0.37
N GLY A 462 -12.39 -37.10 0.35
CA GLY A 462 -11.53 -36.70 1.44
C GLY A 462 -11.65 -35.20 1.75
N ALA A 463 -11.72 -34.35 0.71
CA ALA A 463 -11.89 -32.91 0.90
C ALA A 463 -13.21 -32.55 1.59
N LEU A 464 -14.32 -33.22 1.24
CA LEU A 464 -15.62 -33.04 1.92
C LEU A 464 -15.57 -33.52 3.38
N THR A 465 -14.92 -34.64 3.66
CA THR A 465 -14.73 -35.12 5.04
C THR A 465 -13.90 -34.14 5.88
N ALA A 466 -12.81 -33.60 5.31
CA ALA A 466 -12.00 -32.59 5.97
C ALA A 466 -12.78 -31.28 6.21
N LEU A 467 -13.65 -30.88 5.26
CA LEU A 467 -14.56 -29.75 5.43
C LEU A 467 -15.62 -29.97 6.52
N ASP A 468 -16.12 -31.19 6.68
CA ASP A 468 -17.04 -31.53 7.77
C ASP A 468 -16.35 -31.44 9.14
N ALA A 469 -15.07 -31.83 9.22
CA ALA A 469 -14.25 -31.64 10.42
C ALA A 469 -14.00 -30.16 10.70
N LEU A 470 -13.65 -29.37 9.68
CA LEU A 470 -13.46 -27.92 9.82
C LEU A 470 -14.75 -27.21 10.25
N GLU A 471 -15.92 -27.56 9.69
CA GLU A 471 -17.21 -26.96 10.10
C GLU A 471 -17.51 -27.19 11.58
N LYS A 472 -17.10 -28.33 12.15
CA LYS A 472 -17.25 -28.59 13.59
C LYS A 472 -16.35 -27.67 14.44
N LYS A 473 -15.14 -27.38 13.97
CA LYS A 473 -14.20 -26.47 14.64
C LYS A 473 -14.58 -25.01 14.49
N THR A 474 -15.11 -24.65 13.32
CA THR A 474 -15.49 -23.28 12.98
C THR A 474 -16.96 -23.20 12.53
N PRO A 475 -17.94 -23.46 13.43
CA PRO A 475 -19.34 -23.54 13.05
C PRO A 475 -19.86 -22.22 12.45
N GLY A 476 -20.62 -22.34 11.34
CA GLY A 476 -21.32 -21.19 10.76
C GLY A 476 -20.42 -20.20 10.03
N LYS A 477 -19.12 -20.47 9.86
CA LYS A 477 -18.25 -19.62 9.04
C LYS A 477 -18.62 -19.75 7.55
N ALA A 478 -18.58 -18.62 6.85
CA ALA A 478 -18.88 -18.55 5.42
C ALA A 478 -17.78 -19.16 4.54
N ASP A 479 -16.55 -19.21 5.02
CA ASP A 479 -15.41 -19.76 4.26
C ASP A 479 -15.54 -21.27 4.06
N THR A 480 -16.09 -22.01 5.03
CA THR A 480 -16.29 -23.45 4.89
C THR A 480 -17.26 -23.80 3.77
N THR A 481 -18.36 -23.05 3.63
CA THR A 481 -19.31 -23.25 2.52
C THR A 481 -18.73 -22.80 1.19
N ASN A 482 -17.91 -21.74 1.17
CA ASN A 482 -17.17 -21.33 -0.02
C ASN A 482 -16.17 -22.41 -0.49
N MET A 483 -15.42 -23.03 0.41
CA MET A 483 -14.52 -24.15 0.08
C MET A 483 -15.31 -25.39 -0.36
N ARG A 484 -16.45 -25.69 0.27
CA ARG A 484 -17.34 -26.78 -0.16
C ARG A 484 -17.87 -26.56 -1.58
N ALA A 485 -18.21 -25.33 -1.94
CA ALA A 485 -18.59 -24.97 -3.29
C ALA A 485 -17.45 -25.24 -4.30
N GLN A 486 -16.20 -24.94 -3.93
CA GLN A 486 -15.03 -25.24 -4.78
C GLN A 486 -14.85 -26.75 -4.99
N VAL A 487 -15.10 -27.57 -3.96
CA VAL A 487 -15.07 -29.04 -4.10
C VAL A 487 -16.16 -29.52 -5.06
N PHE A 488 -17.40 -29.03 -4.91
CA PHE A 488 -18.49 -29.39 -5.82
C PHE A 488 -18.24 -28.92 -7.26
N LEU A 489 -17.63 -27.75 -7.44
CA LEU A 489 -17.23 -27.27 -8.75
C LEU A 489 -16.17 -28.19 -9.39
N ALA A 490 -15.17 -28.62 -8.61
CA ALA A 490 -14.15 -29.55 -9.07
C ALA A 490 -14.73 -30.93 -9.43
N GLN A 491 -15.83 -31.35 -8.78
CA GLN A 491 -16.61 -32.54 -9.13
C GLN A 491 -17.51 -32.37 -10.37
N GLY A 492 -17.63 -31.16 -10.93
CA GLY A 492 -18.60 -30.84 -11.99
C GLY A 492 -20.06 -30.70 -11.50
N ALA A 493 -20.29 -30.71 -10.19
CA ALA A 493 -21.61 -30.55 -9.58
C ALA A 493 -21.97 -29.07 -9.40
N THR A 494 -22.11 -28.34 -10.50
CA THR A 494 -22.32 -26.88 -10.52
C THR A 494 -23.51 -26.43 -9.66
N ASP A 495 -24.65 -27.11 -9.71
CA ASP A 495 -25.83 -26.73 -8.92
C ASP A 495 -25.57 -26.77 -7.41
N LYS A 496 -24.82 -27.78 -6.94
CA LYS A 496 -24.40 -27.89 -5.54
C LYS A 496 -23.41 -26.79 -5.18
N ALA A 497 -22.49 -26.45 -6.08
CA ALA A 497 -21.54 -25.35 -5.87
C ALA A 497 -22.27 -24.01 -5.73
N LEU A 498 -23.23 -23.72 -6.61
CA LEU A 498 -24.03 -22.49 -6.56
C LEU A 498 -24.82 -22.39 -5.25
N ALA A 499 -25.46 -23.48 -4.80
CA ALA A 499 -26.17 -23.51 -3.53
C ALA A 499 -25.24 -23.20 -2.33
N GLN A 500 -24.01 -23.73 -2.35
CA GLN A 500 -23.03 -23.48 -1.29
C GLN A 500 -22.48 -22.06 -1.28
N TRP A 501 -22.23 -21.44 -2.45
CA TRP A 501 -21.85 -20.02 -2.50
C TRP A 501 -23.00 -19.09 -2.08
N GLN A 502 -24.24 -19.43 -2.42
CA GLN A 502 -25.41 -18.69 -1.93
C GLN A 502 -25.52 -18.77 -0.40
N GLU A 503 -25.30 -19.95 0.17
CA GLU A 503 -25.26 -20.12 1.62
C GLU A 503 -24.09 -19.35 2.26
N SER A 504 -22.93 -19.33 1.62
CA SER A 504 -21.78 -18.51 2.05
C SER A 504 -22.15 -17.03 2.16
N LEU A 505 -22.85 -16.46 1.17
CA LEU A 505 -23.33 -15.08 1.20
C LEU A 505 -24.46 -14.83 2.21
N LYS A 506 -25.26 -15.85 2.56
CA LYS A 506 -26.24 -15.74 3.64
C LYS A 506 -25.57 -15.65 5.01
N ARG A 507 -24.53 -16.45 5.22
CA ARG A 507 -23.75 -16.46 6.47
C ARG A 507 -22.91 -15.20 6.63
N ASP A 508 -22.31 -14.74 5.53
CA ASP A 508 -21.56 -13.50 5.47
C ASP A 508 -21.89 -12.72 4.17
N PRO A 509 -22.76 -11.70 4.26
CA PRO A 509 -23.08 -10.84 3.13
C PRO A 509 -21.88 -10.09 2.53
N LYS A 510 -20.74 -10.04 3.22
CA LYS A 510 -19.49 -9.41 2.76
C LYS A 510 -18.56 -10.37 2.02
N ASN A 511 -18.90 -11.65 1.88
CA ASN A 511 -18.01 -12.65 1.29
C ASN A 511 -17.83 -12.43 -0.23
N MET A 512 -16.82 -11.64 -0.60
CA MET A 512 -16.51 -11.32 -1.99
C MET A 512 -16.13 -12.55 -2.83
N ALA A 513 -15.51 -13.57 -2.25
CA ALA A 513 -15.12 -14.77 -2.98
C ALA A 513 -16.36 -15.53 -3.50
N ALA A 514 -17.38 -15.68 -2.66
CA ALA A 514 -18.65 -16.29 -3.05
C ALA A 514 -19.41 -15.45 -4.09
N ALA A 515 -19.43 -14.12 -3.92
CA ALA A 515 -20.05 -13.21 -4.88
C ALA A 515 -19.39 -13.26 -6.26
N VAL A 516 -18.04 -13.25 -6.32
CA VAL A 516 -17.29 -13.36 -7.58
C VAL A 516 -17.56 -14.70 -8.27
N ALA A 517 -17.62 -15.80 -7.51
CA ALA A 517 -17.88 -17.11 -8.07
C ALA A 517 -19.29 -17.21 -8.68
N LEU A 518 -20.31 -16.71 -7.98
CA LEU A 518 -21.68 -16.64 -8.49
C LEU A 518 -21.79 -15.70 -9.71
N ALA A 519 -21.19 -14.52 -9.63
CA ALA A 519 -21.21 -13.56 -10.74
C ALA A 519 -20.55 -14.11 -12.01
N ARG A 520 -19.46 -14.90 -11.87
CA ARG A 520 -18.85 -15.59 -13.01
C ARG A 520 -19.84 -16.54 -13.68
N GLN A 521 -20.64 -17.28 -12.91
CA GLN A 521 -21.68 -18.15 -13.46
C GLN A 521 -22.79 -17.34 -14.13
N ASP A 522 -23.19 -16.23 -13.52
CA ASP A 522 -24.21 -15.35 -14.08
C ASP A 522 -23.76 -14.81 -15.45
N PHE A 523 -22.52 -14.32 -15.57
CA PHE A 523 -21.96 -13.91 -16.87
C PHE A 523 -21.88 -15.06 -17.88
N ALA A 524 -21.43 -16.25 -17.46
CA ALA A 524 -21.36 -17.42 -18.33
C ALA A 524 -22.74 -17.88 -18.83
N THR A 525 -23.80 -17.60 -18.08
CA THR A 525 -25.19 -17.94 -18.41
C THR A 525 -25.99 -16.76 -18.98
N ASN A 526 -25.30 -15.69 -19.42
CA ASN A 526 -25.89 -14.47 -19.99
C ASN A 526 -26.89 -13.74 -19.06
N ARG A 527 -26.67 -13.83 -17.74
CA ARG A 527 -27.45 -13.17 -16.68
C ARG A 527 -26.67 -12.02 -16.04
N ALA A 528 -26.15 -11.11 -16.86
CA ALA A 528 -25.31 -10.00 -16.39
C ALA A 528 -25.99 -9.12 -15.33
N ALA A 529 -27.32 -8.95 -15.39
CA ALA A 529 -28.09 -8.19 -14.39
C ALA A 529 -28.02 -8.82 -12.98
N ASP A 530 -28.01 -10.16 -12.88
CA ASP A 530 -27.88 -10.86 -11.60
C ASP A 530 -26.49 -10.63 -11.00
N ALA A 531 -25.43 -10.68 -11.83
CA ALA A 531 -24.07 -10.37 -11.39
C ALA A 531 -23.96 -8.94 -10.84
N VAL A 532 -24.54 -7.96 -11.53
CA VAL A 532 -24.61 -6.56 -11.07
C VAL A 532 -25.33 -6.46 -9.73
N ALA A 533 -26.49 -7.10 -9.59
CA ALA A 533 -27.27 -7.08 -8.35
C ALA A 533 -26.51 -7.72 -7.17
N ARG A 534 -25.76 -8.81 -7.41
CA ARG A 534 -24.94 -9.45 -6.38
C ARG A 534 -23.86 -8.53 -5.86
N PHE A 535 -23.05 -7.94 -6.75
CA PHE A 535 -22.00 -7.01 -6.31
C PHE A 535 -22.58 -5.76 -5.66
N ALA A 536 -23.75 -5.28 -6.11
CA ALA A 536 -24.45 -4.18 -5.44
C ALA A 536 -24.84 -4.55 -4.00
N ALA A 537 -25.31 -5.77 -3.76
CA ALA A 537 -25.65 -6.24 -2.42
C ALA A 537 -24.43 -6.31 -1.50
N VAL A 538 -23.29 -6.83 -1.99
CA VAL A 538 -22.05 -6.88 -1.21
C VAL A 538 -21.50 -5.47 -0.96
N ALA A 539 -21.53 -4.60 -1.97
CA ALA A 539 -21.12 -3.20 -1.84
C ALA A 539 -21.98 -2.41 -0.85
N LYS A 540 -23.27 -2.75 -0.73
CA LYS A 540 -24.15 -2.20 0.30
C LYS A 540 -23.84 -2.76 1.69
N ALA A 541 -23.55 -4.06 1.78
CA ALA A 541 -23.19 -4.71 3.04
C ALA A 541 -21.85 -4.20 3.59
N ASP A 542 -20.91 -3.84 2.71
CA ASP A 542 -19.60 -3.30 3.07
C ASP A 542 -19.30 -1.94 2.43
N ALA A 543 -20.09 -0.94 2.80
CA ALA A 543 -20.01 0.40 2.21
C ALA A 543 -18.66 1.12 2.48
N SER A 544 -17.87 0.69 3.46
CA SER A 544 -16.55 1.25 3.77
C SER A 544 -15.42 0.66 2.93
N ASP A 545 -15.63 -0.48 2.27
CA ASP A 545 -14.61 -1.12 1.44
C ASP A 545 -14.78 -0.70 -0.03
N PRO A 546 -13.76 -0.13 -0.69
CA PRO A 546 -13.82 0.18 -2.12
C PRO A 546 -13.86 -1.06 -3.02
N VAL A 547 -13.44 -2.25 -2.56
CA VAL A 547 -13.31 -3.44 -3.42
C VAL A 547 -14.67 -3.94 -3.96
N PRO A 548 -15.72 -4.15 -3.14
CA PRO A 548 -17.03 -4.52 -3.64
C PRO A 548 -17.65 -3.45 -4.56
N GLN A 549 -17.44 -2.17 -4.24
CA GLN A 549 -17.93 -1.04 -5.04
C GLN A 549 -17.31 -1.02 -6.45
N LEU A 550 -16.01 -1.30 -6.54
CA LEU A 550 -15.30 -1.42 -7.81
C LEU A 550 -15.73 -2.64 -8.61
N ALA A 551 -15.95 -3.79 -7.94
CA ALA A 551 -16.48 -4.98 -8.58
C ALA A 551 -17.88 -4.74 -9.15
N TRP A 552 -18.73 -4.01 -8.42
CA TRP A 552 -20.04 -3.58 -8.89
C TRP A 552 -19.95 -2.68 -10.13
N LEU A 553 -19.10 -1.66 -10.11
CA LEU A 553 -18.86 -0.78 -11.27
C LEU A 553 -18.38 -1.58 -12.49
N GLN A 554 -17.43 -2.50 -12.30
CA GLN A 554 -16.92 -3.36 -13.37
C GLN A 554 -18.01 -4.30 -13.92
N ALA A 555 -18.84 -4.87 -13.05
CA ALA A 555 -19.94 -5.72 -13.49
C ALA A 555 -20.97 -4.96 -14.33
N ARG A 556 -21.27 -3.71 -13.98
CA ARG A 556 -22.14 -2.83 -14.79
C ARG A 556 -21.54 -2.54 -16.15
N GLN A 557 -20.23 -2.28 -16.20
CA GLN A 557 -19.52 -2.10 -17.46
C GLN A 557 -19.61 -3.36 -18.35
N LEU A 558 -19.42 -4.55 -17.79
CA LEU A 558 -19.56 -5.82 -18.51
C LEU A 558 -21.01 -6.10 -18.93
N ALA A 559 -22.00 -5.64 -18.16
CA ALA A 559 -23.42 -5.74 -18.50
C ALA A 559 -23.84 -4.78 -19.63
N GLY A 560 -22.96 -3.85 -20.05
CA GLY A 560 -23.25 -2.91 -21.13
C GLY A 560 -24.06 -1.69 -20.68
N ASP A 561 -23.98 -1.31 -19.40
CA ASP A 561 -24.59 -0.07 -18.91
C ASP A 561 -24.09 1.15 -19.70
N LYS A 562 -24.93 2.19 -19.77
CA LYS A 562 -24.62 3.42 -20.51
C LYS A 562 -23.32 4.04 -19.98
N PRO A 563 -22.38 4.45 -20.86
CA PRO A 563 -21.09 5.00 -20.44
C PRO A 563 -21.20 6.17 -19.45
N GLU A 564 -22.12 7.11 -19.66
CA GLU A 564 -22.29 8.24 -18.73
C GLU A 564 -22.80 7.84 -17.34
N ASP A 565 -23.60 6.78 -17.22
CA ASP A 565 -24.05 6.29 -15.93
C ASP A 565 -22.90 5.59 -15.17
N LEU A 566 -22.01 4.91 -15.90
CA LEU A 566 -20.76 4.37 -15.36
C LEU A 566 -19.83 5.49 -14.88
N VAL A 567 -19.67 6.55 -15.67
CA VAL A 567 -18.83 7.71 -15.31
C VAL A 567 -19.35 8.37 -14.04
N LYS A 568 -20.65 8.64 -13.93
CA LYS A 568 -21.26 9.21 -12.72
C LYS A 568 -21.00 8.34 -11.50
N SER A 569 -21.15 7.02 -11.64
CA SER A 569 -20.93 6.07 -10.55
C SER A 569 -19.46 6.05 -10.12
N ALA A 570 -18.53 6.06 -11.08
CA ALA A 570 -17.11 6.12 -10.80
C ALA A 570 -16.70 7.46 -10.13
N GLN A 571 -17.29 8.58 -10.53
CA GLN A 571 -17.08 9.88 -9.88
C GLN A 571 -17.56 9.88 -8.43
N GLN A 572 -18.73 9.29 -8.14
CA GLN A 572 -19.23 9.13 -6.77
C GLN A 572 -18.28 8.29 -5.92
N LEU A 573 -17.73 7.20 -6.48
CA LEU A 573 -16.72 6.40 -5.78
C LEU A 573 -15.45 7.21 -5.49
N VAL A 574 -14.98 8.04 -6.43
CA VAL A 574 -13.83 8.93 -6.18
C VAL A 574 -14.12 9.94 -5.06
N GLN A 575 -15.36 10.45 -4.97
CA GLN A 575 -15.75 11.33 -3.85
C GLN A 575 -15.75 10.60 -2.51
N GLN A 576 -16.19 9.33 -2.48
CA GLN A 576 -16.23 8.52 -1.27
C GLN A 576 -14.83 8.04 -0.85
N PHE A 577 -13.96 7.70 -1.81
CA PHE A 577 -12.64 7.13 -1.60
C PHE A 577 -11.54 7.95 -2.28
N PRO A 578 -11.36 9.24 -1.92
CA PRO A 578 -10.54 10.19 -2.69
C PRO A 578 -9.04 9.89 -2.67
N LYS A 579 -8.57 9.00 -1.79
CA LYS A 579 -7.16 8.61 -1.64
C LYS A 579 -6.88 7.15 -2.06
N VAL A 580 -7.84 6.46 -2.67
CA VAL A 580 -7.66 5.08 -3.11
C VAL A 580 -7.30 5.06 -4.60
N ALA A 581 -6.07 4.65 -4.93
CA ALA A 581 -5.54 4.64 -6.29
C ALA A 581 -6.45 3.87 -7.27
N ARG A 582 -6.85 2.64 -6.91
CA ARG A 582 -7.74 1.80 -7.72
C ARG A 582 -9.08 2.44 -8.05
N VAL A 583 -9.60 3.30 -7.17
CA VAL A 583 -10.88 4.01 -7.40
C VAL A 583 -10.70 5.12 -8.41
N ARG A 584 -9.62 5.88 -8.30
CA ARG A 584 -9.29 6.92 -9.29
C ARG A 584 -8.96 6.33 -10.65
N THR A 585 -8.16 5.26 -10.70
CA THR A 585 -7.85 4.58 -11.97
C THR A 585 -9.08 3.93 -12.59
N ALA A 586 -10.07 3.50 -11.81
CA ALA A 586 -11.35 3.02 -12.35
C ALA A 586 -12.12 4.12 -13.10
N LEU A 587 -12.21 5.34 -12.56
CA LEU A 587 -12.83 6.48 -13.27
C LEU A 587 -12.13 6.73 -14.60
N VAL A 588 -10.80 6.77 -14.59
CA VAL A 588 -10.00 6.98 -15.81
C VAL A 588 -10.27 5.86 -16.83
N ARG A 589 -10.28 4.58 -16.41
CA ARG A 589 -10.56 3.43 -17.29
C ARG A 589 -11.97 3.46 -17.86
N VAL A 590 -12.97 3.89 -17.08
CA VAL A 590 -14.35 4.04 -17.57
C VAL A 590 -14.43 5.12 -18.65
N LEU A 591 -13.79 6.27 -18.45
CA LEU A 591 -13.71 7.35 -19.44
C LEU A 591 -12.93 6.92 -20.69
N GLN A 592 -11.85 6.18 -20.52
CA GLN A 592 -11.11 5.61 -21.64
C GLN A 592 -11.96 4.63 -22.45
N ALA A 593 -12.72 3.75 -21.78
CA ALA A 593 -13.62 2.81 -22.43
C ALA A 593 -14.80 3.50 -23.14
N SER A 594 -15.22 4.68 -22.67
CA SER A 594 -16.24 5.50 -23.35
C SER A 594 -15.69 6.25 -24.58
N GLY A 595 -14.38 6.21 -24.83
CA GLY A 595 -13.71 6.93 -25.90
C GLY A 595 -13.42 8.40 -25.58
N ASP A 596 -13.74 8.87 -24.37
CA ASP A 596 -13.58 10.26 -23.96
C ASP A 596 -12.15 10.50 -23.43
N THR A 597 -11.21 10.57 -24.37
CA THR A 597 -9.76 10.65 -24.07
C THR A 597 -9.41 11.93 -23.31
N ASP A 598 -10.11 13.03 -23.56
CA ASP A 598 -9.86 14.31 -22.88
C ASP A 598 -10.26 14.27 -21.41
N ARG A 599 -11.47 13.79 -21.08
CA ARG A 599 -11.88 13.61 -19.67
C ARG A 599 -11.03 12.54 -18.99
N ALA A 600 -10.68 11.46 -19.68
CA ALA A 600 -9.79 10.44 -19.13
C ALA A 600 -8.44 11.03 -18.73
N LEU A 601 -7.86 11.90 -19.57
CA LEU A 601 -6.61 12.60 -19.28
C LEU A 601 -6.76 13.55 -18.08
N SER A 602 -7.82 14.35 -18.02
CA SER A 602 -8.10 15.24 -16.88
C SER A 602 -8.22 14.45 -15.57
N ALA A 603 -8.99 13.36 -15.58
CA ALA A 603 -9.15 12.50 -14.40
C ALA A 603 -7.83 11.84 -13.97
N ALA A 604 -6.95 11.48 -14.92
CA ALA A 604 -5.63 10.94 -14.63
C ALA A 604 -4.70 11.99 -14.01
N GLN A 605 -4.74 13.23 -14.49
CA GLN A 605 -3.99 14.35 -13.92
C GLN A 605 -4.45 14.67 -12.49
N GLU A 606 -5.76 14.72 -12.25
CA GLU A 606 -6.33 14.88 -10.90
C GLU A 606 -5.93 13.72 -9.98
N ALA A 607 -5.85 12.51 -10.52
CA ALA A 607 -5.40 11.36 -9.77
C ALA A 607 -3.92 11.46 -9.35
N VAL A 608 -3.03 11.90 -10.24
CA VAL A 608 -1.63 12.17 -9.90
C VAL A 608 -1.52 13.30 -8.89
N ALA A 609 -2.32 14.38 -9.03
CA ALA A 609 -2.32 15.47 -8.06
C ALA A 609 -2.71 15.00 -6.65
N ALA A 610 -3.67 14.08 -6.55
CA ALA A 610 -4.08 13.49 -5.27
C ALA A 610 -3.09 12.43 -4.74
N LEU A 611 -2.42 11.71 -5.64
CA LEU A 611 -1.54 10.57 -5.35
C LEU A 611 -0.21 10.68 -6.12
N PRO A 612 0.64 11.67 -5.80
CA PRO A 612 1.82 12.01 -6.62
C PRO A 612 2.90 10.91 -6.66
N ASN A 613 2.89 9.98 -5.71
CA ASN A 613 3.85 8.88 -5.59
C ASN A 613 3.20 7.51 -5.86
N ASP A 614 2.06 7.46 -6.55
CA ASP A 614 1.43 6.20 -6.94
C ASP A 614 1.82 5.81 -8.37
N GLY A 615 2.52 4.69 -8.51
CA GLY A 615 3.02 4.24 -9.81
C GLY A 615 1.93 3.75 -10.76
N GLU A 616 0.78 3.26 -10.28
CA GLU A 616 -0.31 2.82 -11.17
C GLU A 616 -0.96 4.03 -11.85
N VAL A 617 -1.13 5.11 -11.09
CA VAL A 617 -1.70 6.36 -11.61
C VAL A 617 -0.73 7.05 -12.60
N LEU A 618 0.57 7.07 -12.28
CA LEU A 618 1.60 7.61 -13.19
C LEU A 618 1.68 6.83 -14.51
N GLU A 619 1.64 5.50 -14.45
CA GLU A 619 1.62 4.66 -15.65
C GLU A 619 0.40 4.96 -16.52
N LEU A 620 -0.79 5.07 -15.92
CA LEU A 620 -2.02 5.34 -16.65
C LEU A 620 -2.02 6.73 -17.29
N LEU A 621 -1.54 7.76 -16.57
CA LEU A 621 -1.38 9.11 -17.12
C LEU A 621 -0.42 9.11 -18.33
N GLY A 622 0.76 8.51 -18.17
CA GLY A 622 1.75 8.48 -19.26
C GLY A 622 1.26 7.68 -20.47
N ALA A 623 0.50 6.61 -20.26
CA ALA A 623 -0.13 5.85 -21.36
C ALA A 623 -1.17 6.68 -22.12
N LEU A 624 -2.01 7.45 -21.43
CA LEU A 624 -3.00 8.33 -22.06
C LEU A 624 -2.34 9.50 -22.80
N GLN A 625 -1.30 10.10 -22.21
CA GLN A 625 -0.51 11.13 -22.88
C GLN A 625 0.16 10.60 -24.15
N LEU A 626 0.71 9.37 -24.10
CA LEU A 626 1.28 8.72 -25.27
C LEU A 626 0.22 8.48 -26.35
N ALA A 627 -0.96 7.97 -25.98
CA ALA A 627 -2.06 7.73 -26.91
C ALA A 627 -2.57 9.02 -27.58
N ARG A 628 -2.55 10.14 -26.86
CA ARG A 628 -2.90 11.47 -27.38
C ARG A 628 -1.80 12.11 -28.26
N GLY A 629 -0.57 11.59 -28.20
CA GLY A 629 0.60 12.15 -28.91
C GLY A 629 1.41 13.16 -28.09
N ASP A 630 1.12 13.32 -26.80
CA ASP A 630 1.82 14.24 -25.88
C ASP A 630 3.15 13.63 -25.39
N HIS A 631 4.06 13.28 -26.31
CA HIS A 631 5.22 12.44 -26.01
C HIS A 631 6.17 13.04 -24.95
N GLY A 632 6.27 14.38 -24.87
CA GLY A 632 7.08 15.05 -23.87
C GLY A 632 6.54 14.87 -22.45
N GLN A 633 5.21 14.99 -22.28
CA GLN A 633 4.56 14.77 -20.99
C GLN A 633 4.59 13.28 -20.62
N ALA A 634 4.30 12.40 -21.58
CA ALA A 634 4.37 10.95 -21.39
C ALA A 634 5.75 10.52 -20.87
N HIS A 635 6.82 11.08 -21.43
CA HIS A 635 8.18 10.76 -20.99
C HIS A 635 8.43 11.22 -19.56
N LYS A 636 7.95 12.40 -19.18
CA LYS A 636 8.06 12.89 -17.79
C LYS A 636 7.36 11.93 -16.84
N SER A 637 6.09 11.61 -17.09
CA SER A 637 5.33 10.69 -16.23
C SER A 637 5.95 9.30 -16.13
N MET A 638 6.48 8.75 -17.23
CA MET A 638 7.17 7.46 -17.22
C MET A 638 8.56 7.53 -16.57
N SER A 639 9.25 8.68 -16.65
CA SER A 639 10.51 8.89 -15.92
C SER A 639 10.27 8.97 -14.42
N ASP A 640 9.21 9.67 -13.99
CA ASP A 640 8.81 9.74 -12.58
C ASP A 640 8.43 8.33 -12.06
N LEU A 641 7.74 7.52 -12.86
CA LEU A 641 7.47 6.12 -12.55
C LEU A 641 8.75 5.28 -12.38
N VAL A 642 9.73 5.43 -13.29
CA VAL A 642 11.03 4.74 -13.17
C VAL A 642 11.81 5.23 -11.96
N ALA A 643 11.76 6.52 -11.62
CA ALA A 643 12.38 7.06 -10.42
C ALA A 643 11.76 6.47 -9.14
N LEU A 644 10.43 6.28 -9.13
CA LEU A 644 9.71 5.64 -8.04
C LEU A 644 9.98 4.12 -7.97
N ARG A 645 10.14 3.45 -9.11
CA ARG A 645 10.33 2.00 -9.24
C ARG A 645 11.55 1.65 -10.11
N PRO A 646 12.78 1.96 -9.66
CA PRO A 646 13.99 1.83 -10.51
C PRO A 646 14.36 0.40 -10.86
N ARG A 647 13.79 -0.60 -10.15
CA ARG A 647 14.01 -2.03 -10.38
C ARG A 647 12.78 -2.73 -10.98
N SER A 648 11.84 -2.00 -11.58
CA SER A 648 10.71 -2.60 -12.32
C SER A 648 11.07 -2.72 -13.81
N PRO A 649 11.17 -3.94 -14.36
CA PRO A 649 11.31 -4.17 -15.80
C PRO A 649 10.16 -3.56 -16.61
N GLU A 650 8.93 -3.59 -16.07
CA GLU A 650 7.73 -3.05 -16.69
C GLU A 650 7.83 -1.53 -16.86
N ALA A 651 8.21 -0.81 -15.80
CA ALA A 651 8.37 0.65 -15.84
C ALA A 651 9.44 1.08 -16.86
N LEU A 652 10.56 0.37 -16.91
CA LEU A 652 11.63 0.62 -17.88
C LEU A 652 11.18 0.37 -19.32
N VAL A 653 10.38 -0.68 -19.56
CA VAL A 653 9.78 -0.93 -20.88
C VAL A 653 8.78 0.15 -21.27
N ARG A 654 7.92 0.62 -20.35
CA ARG A 654 7.00 1.73 -20.62
C ARG A 654 7.73 3.01 -21.01
N LEU A 655 8.84 3.32 -20.33
CA LEU A 655 9.69 4.46 -20.72
C LEU A 655 10.32 4.25 -22.10
N ALA A 656 10.80 3.03 -22.40
CA ALA A 656 11.32 2.69 -23.72
C ALA A 656 10.26 2.84 -24.83
N GLU A 657 9.00 2.46 -24.57
CA GLU A 657 7.86 2.64 -25.49
C GLU A 657 7.63 4.12 -25.80
N VAL A 658 7.69 5.00 -24.79
CA VAL A 658 7.61 6.44 -25.00
C VAL A 658 8.82 6.97 -25.79
N ASP A 659 10.03 6.50 -25.48
CA ASP A 659 11.23 6.88 -26.23
C ASP A 659 11.18 6.44 -27.69
N ILE A 660 10.59 5.27 -27.99
CA ILE A 660 10.32 4.82 -29.36
C ILE A 660 9.40 5.80 -30.08
N ALA A 661 8.30 6.21 -29.46
CA ALA A 661 7.37 7.18 -30.05
C ALA A 661 8.02 8.56 -30.27
N ARG A 662 8.99 8.92 -29.43
CA ARG A 662 9.85 10.11 -29.60
C ARG A 662 10.97 9.93 -30.62
N LYS A 663 11.12 8.74 -31.22
CA LYS A 663 12.23 8.34 -32.10
C LYS A 663 13.62 8.39 -31.43
N ASN A 664 13.66 8.33 -30.11
CA ASN A 664 14.87 8.27 -29.29
C ASN A 664 15.38 6.81 -29.14
N TYR A 665 15.60 6.12 -30.26
CA TYR A 665 15.83 4.67 -30.29
C TYR A 665 17.00 4.19 -29.42
N ARG A 666 18.08 4.97 -29.29
CA ARG A 666 19.22 4.62 -28.43
C ARG A 666 18.86 4.63 -26.94
N GLN A 667 18.07 5.60 -26.48
CA GLN A 667 17.61 5.66 -25.08
C GLN A 667 16.62 4.53 -24.80
N ALA A 668 15.68 4.30 -25.71
CA ALA A 668 14.75 3.18 -25.65
C ALA A 668 15.49 1.84 -25.51
N LEU A 669 16.54 1.63 -26.32
CA LEU A 669 17.35 0.41 -26.28
C LEU A 669 18.07 0.26 -24.94
N GLY A 670 18.62 1.35 -24.40
CA GLY A 670 19.24 1.36 -23.06
C GLY A 670 18.26 0.97 -21.96
N ASN A 671 17.04 1.53 -21.99
CA ASN A 671 15.99 1.22 -21.00
C ASN A 671 15.49 -0.23 -21.13
N ALA A 672 15.27 -0.72 -22.36
CA ALA A 672 14.88 -2.11 -22.60
C ALA A 672 15.97 -3.12 -22.17
N ARG A 673 17.26 -2.82 -22.41
CA ARG A 673 18.37 -3.65 -21.93
C ARG A 673 18.50 -3.65 -20.41
N LYS A 674 18.25 -2.53 -19.73
CA LYS A 674 18.17 -2.48 -18.25
C LYS A 674 17.05 -3.37 -17.73
N ALA A 675 15.88 -3.38 -18.40
CA ALA A 675 14.79 -4.27 -18.04
C ALA A 675 15.19 -5.75 -18.17
N LEU A 676 15.92 -6.13 -19.23
CA LEU A 676 16.46 -7.50 -19.37
C LEU A 676 17.53 -7.86 -18.34
N ALA A 677 18.37 -6.90 -17.94
CA ALA A 677 19.35 -7.14 -16.89
C ALA A 677 18.68 -7.45 -15.53
N LEU A 678 17.49 -6.91 -15.29
CA LEU A 678 16.68 -7.21 -14.10
C LEU A 678 15.90 -8.54 -14.25
N LYS A 679 15.38 -8.81 -15.45
CA LYS A 679 14.60 -10.01 -15.77
C LYS A 679 14.95 -10.52 -17.18
N PRO A 680 15.89 -11.49 -17.30
CA PRO A 680 16.41 -11.94 -18.60
C PRO A 680 15.37 -12.55 -19.55
N ASP A 681 14.30 -13.13 -19.03
CA ASP A 681 13.22 -13.77 -19.80
C ASP A 681 12.03 -12.83 -20.06
N PHE A 682 12.17 -11.53 -19.80
CA PHE A 682 11.07 -10.58 -19.92
C PHE A 682 10.71 -10.27 -21.38
N LEU A 683 9.72 -11.00 -21.91
CA LEU A 683 9.28 -10.94 -23.31
C LEU A 683 9.04 -9.51 -23.85
N PRO A 684 8.37 -8.58 -23.13
CA PRO A 684 8.21 -7.20 -23.61
C PRO A 684 9.56 -6.52 -23.89
N ALA A 685 10.54 -6.67 -23.00
CA ALA A 685 11.87 -6.10 -23.20
C ALA A 685 12.63 -6.82 -24.31
N LEU A 686 12.56 -8.15 -24.39
CA LEU A 686 13.17 -8.94 -25.47
C LEU A 686 12.68 -8.47 -26.85
N ARG A 687 11.36 -8.26 -27.00
CA ARG A 687 10.75 -7.75 -28.24
C ARG A 687 11.26 -6.36 -28.59
N HIS A 688 11.31 -5.46 -27.61
CA HIS A 688 11.77 -4.09 -27.84
C HIS A 688 13.26 -4.05 -28.18
N VAL A 689 14.12 -4.78 -27.47
CA VAL A 689 15.55 -4.87 -27.81
C VAL A 689 15.72 -5.41 -29.22
N MET A 690 15.07 -6.53 -29.57
CA MET A 690 15.14 -7.10 -30.90
C MET A 690 14.72 -6.10 -31.99
N ALA A 691 13.54 -5.48 -31.84
CA ALA A 691 13.03 -4.50 -32.79
C ALA A 691 13.95 -3.28 -32.92
N LEU A 692 14.48 -2.77 -31.80
CA LEU A 692 15.35 -1.60 -31.77
C LEU A 692 16.73 -1.86 -32.37
N GLU A 693 17.33 -3.04 -32.12
CA GLU A 693 18.61 -3.40 -32.75
C GLU A 693 18.46 -3.50 -34.27
N LEU A 694 17.37 -4.12 -34.73
CA LEU A 694 17.05 -4.23 -36.15
C LEU A 694 16.80 -2.86 -36.79
N GLU A 695 16.10 -1.96 -36.08
CA GLU A 695 15.82 -0.61 -36.57
C GLU A 695 17.05 0.30 -36.58
N LEU A 696 17.96 0.11 -35.61
CA LEU A 696 19.25 0.79 -35.54
C LEU A 696 20.29 0.23 -36.52
N GLY A 697 19.96 -0.82 -37.28
CA GLY A 697 20.88 -1.43 -38.25
C GLY A 697 21.97 -2.29 -37.62
N ASN A 698 21.71 -2.89 -36.46
CA ASN A 698 22.65 -3.75 -35.71
C ASN A 698 22.27 -5.24 -35.76
N PRO A 699 22.22 -5.90 -36.92
CA PRO A 699 21.80 -7.30 -37.02
C PRO A 699 22.74 -8.27 -36.27
N ALA A 700 24.01 -7.89 -36.09
CA ALA A 700 24.97 -8.68 -35.30
C ALA A 700 24.58 -8.75 -33.81
N ALA A 701 24.09 -7.64 -33.24
CA ALA A 701 23.61 -7.61 -31.86
C ALA A 701 22.31 -8.40 -31.70
N ALA A 702 21.38 -8.26 -32.66
CA ALA A 702 20.16 -9.08 -32.72
C ALA A 702 20.49 -10.57 -32.80
N ARG A 703 21.44 -10.98 -33.66
CA ARG A 703 21.87 -12.38 -33.78
C ARG A 703 22.55 -12.89 -32.51
N LYS A 704 23.31 -12.05 -31.81
CA LYS A 704 23.88 -12.39 -30.51
C LYS A 704 22.78 -12.65 -29.48
N LEU A 705 21.78 -11.77 -29.39
CA LEU A 705 20.64 -11.95 -28.49
C LEU A 705 19.90 -13.27 -28.79
N VAL A 706 19.65 -13.58 -30.06
CA VAL A 706 19.01 -14.86 -30.43
C VAL A 706 19.84 -16.07 -29.96
N LYS A 707 21.17 -16.04 -30.14
CA LYS A 707 22.05 -17.12 -29.67
C LYS A 707 22.02 -17.28 -28.14
N GLU A 708 22.00 -16.19 -27.40
CA GLU A 708 21.86 -16.21 -25.93
C GLU A 708 20.51 -16.82 -25.53
N MET A 709 19.43 -16.41 -26.20
CA MET A 709 18.09 -16.96 -25.95
C MET A 709 17.98 -18.47 -26.29
N GLN A 710 18.75 -18.96 -27.27
CA GLN A 710 18.78 -20.40 -27.61
C GLN A 710 19.41 -21.25 -26.51
N GLN A 711 20.33 -20.69 -25.72
CA GLN A 711 20.99 -21.39 -24.61
C GLN A 711 20.10 -21.49 -23.36
N GLU A 712 19.14 -20.58 -23.22
CA GLU A 712 18.24 -20.52 -22.08
C GLU A 712 16.93 -21.27 -22.33
N LYS A 713 16.67 -22.31 -21.52
CA LYS A 713 15.50 -23.19 -21.69
C LYS A 713 14.16 -22.41 -21.67
N SER A 714 14.07 -21.33 -20.90
CA SER A 714 12.86 -20.49 -20.81
C SER A 714 12.60 -19.65 -22.06
N THR A 715 13.62 -19.35 -22.87
CA THR A 715 13.51 -18.48 -24.05
C THR A 715 13.81 -19.17 -25.38
N GLN A 716 14.23 -20.44 -25.35
CA GLN A 716 14.61 -21.22 -26.53
C GLN A 716 13.55 -21.21 -27.65
N GLY A 717 12.27 -21.39 -27.32
CA GLY A 717 11.18 -21.34 -28.31
C GLY A 717 10.97 -19.94 -28.91
N LEU A 718 11.13 -18.90 -28.09
CA LEU A 718 11.05 -17.49 -28.54
C LEU A 718 12.23 -17.13 -29.44
N ALA A 719 13.41 -17.70 -29.20
CA ALA A 719 14.59 -17.48 -30.00
C ALA A 719 14.37 -17.88 -31.47
N THR A 720 13.66 -18.99 -31.71
CA THR A 720 13.28 -19.43 -33.07
C THR A 720 12.40 -18.38 -33.77
N VAL A 721 11.46 -17.76 -33.06
CA VAL A 721 10.60 -16.71 -33.62
C VAL A 721 11.40 -15.46 -33.95
N PHE A 722 12.34 -15.08 -33.07
CA PHE A 722 13.18 -13.91 -33.28
C PHE A 722 14.22 -14.10 -34.38
N GLU A 723 14.73 -15.31 -34.59
CA GLU A 723 15.52 -15.62 -35.79
C GLU A 723 14.69 -15.36 -37.05
N GLY A 724 13.42 -15.76 -37.05
CA GLY A 724 12.50 -15.43 -38.14
C GLY A 724 12.33 -13.92 -38.36
N ASP A 725 12.23 -13.14 -37.28
CA ASP A 725 12.13 -11.68 -37.35
C ASP A 725 13.42 -11.03 -37.89
N LEU A 726 14.59 -11.54 -37.49
CA LEU A 726 15.91 -11.13 -37.99
C LEU A 726 16.02 -11.39 -39.50
N GLU A 727 15.78 -12.63 -39.92
CA GLU A 727 15.89 -13.04 -41.33
C GLU A 727 14.90 -12.29 -42.21
N ALA A 728 13.67 -12.05 -41.72
CA ALA A 728 12.67 -11.26 -42.43
C ALA A 728 13.15 -9.81 -42.66
N LYS A 729 13.73 -9.16 -41.64
CA LYS A 729 14.28 -7.79 -41.77
C LYS A 729 15.47 -7.74 -42.73
N GLN A 730 16.24 -8.83 -42.83
CA GLN A 730 17.35 -8.97 -43.77
C GLN A 730 16.90 -9.31 -45.20
N GLY A 731 15.59 -9.53 -45.43
CA GLY A 731 15.04 -9.92 -46.73
C GLY A 731 15.18 -11.41 -47.06
N ASN A 732 15.66 -12.22 -46.11
CA ASN A 732 15.83 -13.66 -46.24
C ASN A 732 14.50 -14.39 -45.98
N TRP A 733 13.49 -14.11 -46.81
CA TRP A 733 12.11 -14.53 -46.59
C TRP A 733 11.91 -16.05 -46.46
N ALA A 734 12.70 -16.85 -47.19
CA ALA A 734 12.65 -18.32 -47.09
C ALA A 734 13.15 -18.83 -45.73
N ALA A 735 14.25 -18.28 -45.23
CA ALA A 735 14.78 -18.62 -43.90
C ALA A 735 13.83 -18.14 -42.80
N ALA A 736 13.26 -16.94 -42.96
CA ALA A 736 12.25 -16.41 -42.05
C ALA A 736 11.01 -17.33 -41.98
N ALA A 737 10.49 -17.78 -43.12
CA ALA A 737 9.35 -18.70 -43.17
C ALA A 737 9.65 -20.01 -42.44
N ALA A 738 10.83 -20.60 -42.67
CA ALA A 738 11.26 -21.83 -42.01
C ALA A 738 11.34 -21.66 -40.48
N ALA A 739 11.94 -20.57 -40.00
CA ALA A 739 12.04 -20.27 -38.58
C ALA A 739 10.66 -20.07 -37.92
N TYR A 740 9.75 -19.33 -38.55
CA TYR A 740 8.40 -19.17 -38.02
C TYR A 740 7.63 -20.50 -37.99
N GLN A 741 7.73 -21.32 -39.04
CA GLN A 741 7.11 -22.65 -39.08
C GLN A 741 7.68 -23.58 -38.00
N GLN A 742 8.98 -23.51 -37.73
CA GLN A 742 9.61 -24.24 -36.63
C GLN A 742 9.07 -23.77 -35.27
N GLY A 743 8.91 -22.46 -35.06
CA GLY A 743 8.28 -21.92 -33.85
C GLY A 743 6.84 -22.41 -33.65
N LEU A 744 6.06 -22.53 -34.74
CA LEU A 744 4.72 -23.11 -34.69
C LEU A 744 4.75 -24.60 -34.35
N ALA A 745 5.69 -25.37 -34.92
CA ALA A 745 5.87 -26.79 -34.61
C ALA A 745 6.28 -27.02 -33.14
N GLN A 746 7.05 -26.09 -32.57
CA GLN A 746 7.41 -26.04 -31.15
C GLN A 746 6.26 -25.55 -30.24
N LYS A 747 5.08 -25.26 -30.80
CA LYS A 747 3.90 -24.72 -30.10
C LYS A 747 4.20 -23.43 -29.34
N VAL A 748 5.09 -22.59 -29.87
CA VAL A 748 5.45 -21.30 -29.27
C VAL A 748 4.26 -20.37 -29.36
N GLN A 749 3.76 -19.92 -28.21
CA GLN A 749 2.58 -19.07 -28.13
C GLN A 749 2.94 -17.59 -28.34
N VAL A 750 3.15 -17.20 -29.60
CA VAL A 750 3.29 -15.80 -30.00
C VAL A 750 2.08 -15.40 -30.86
N PRO A 751 1.26 -14.41 -30.42
CA PRO A 751 0.16 -13.91 -31.21
C PRO A 751 0.60 -13.49 -32.61
N GLY A 752 -0.14 -13.93 -33.64
CA GLY A 752 0.15 -13.61 -35.03
C GLY A 752 1.34 -14.34 -35.66
N LEU A 753 1.95 -15.32 -34.98
CA LEU A 753 3.03 -16.14 -35.56
C LEU A 753 2.60 -16.87 -36.86
N PRO A 754 1.38 -17.44 -36.98
CA PRO A 754 0.91 -18.01 -38.24
C PRO A 754 0.83 -16.97 -39.36
N SER A 755 0.40 -15.74 -39.05
CA SER A 755 0.37 -14.63 -39.99
C SER A 755 1.78 -14.24 -40.47
N LYS A 756 2.78 -14.24 -39.57
CA LYS A 756 4.19 -14.02 -39.92
C LYS A 756 4.71 -15.11 -40.86
N ALA A 757 4.46 -16.39 -40.55
CA ALA A 757 4.85 -17.51 -41.41
C ALA A 757 4.23 -17.40 -42.81
N HIS A 758 2.92 -17.17 -42.88
CA HIS A 758 2.20 -17.00 -44.15
C HIS A 758 2.75 -15.83 -44.97
N ARG A 759 2.96 -14.66 -44.34
CA ARG A 759 3.50 -13.47 -45.02
C ARG A 759 4.93 -13.70 -45.51
N ALA A 760 5.76 -14.40 -44.73
CA ALA A 760 7.12 -14.73 -45.13
C ALA A 760 7.13 -15.67 -46.35
N LEU A 761 6.23 -16.66 -46.42
CA LEU A 761 6.07 -17.51 -47.60
C LEU A 761 5.65 -16.72 -48.84
N LEU A 762 4.68 -15.82 -48.71
CA LEU A 762 4.27 -14.93 -49.81
C LEU A 762 5.42 -14.05 -50.28
N SER A 763 6.17 -13.45 -49.34
CA SER A 763 7.31 -12.57 -49.64
C SER A 763 8.50 -13.34 -50.23
N ALA A 764 8.60 -14.64 -49.96
CA ALA A 764 9.55 -15.55 -50.61
C ALA A 764 9.10 -16.01 -52.01
N GLY A 765 7.96 -15.53 -52.52
CA GLY A 765 7.39 -15.95 -53.81
C GLY A 765 6.72 -17.34 -53.78
N LYS A 766 6.54 -17.93 -52.60
CA LYS A 766 6.02 -19.29 -52.41
C LYS A 766 4.50 -19.29 -52.16
N ALA A 767 3.73 -18.73 -53.09
CA ALA A 767 2.28 -18.56 -52.93
C ALA A 767 1.52 -19.88 -52.71
N ALA A 768 1.90 -20.95 -53.42
CA ALA A 768 1.28 -22.26 -53.26
C ALA A 768 1.54 -22.86 -51.85
N GLU A 769 2.76 -22.72 -51.33
CA GLU A 769 3.09 -23.16 -49.96
C GLU A 769 2.34 -22.33 -48.92
N ALA A 770 2.21 -21.02 -49.13
CA ALA A 770 1.44 -20.13 -48.24
C ALA A 770 -0.03 -20.56 -48.17
N GLN A 771 -0.65 -20.85 -49.31
CA GLN A 771 -2.04 -21.29 -49.37
C GLN A 771 -2.25 -22.66 -48.72
N ALA A 772 -1.36 -23.62 -48.99
CA ALA A 772 -1.39 -24.94 -48.34
C ALA A 772 -1.22 -24.83 -46.83
N PHE A 773 -0.30 -23.96 -46.37
CA PHE A 773 -0.10 -23.66 -44.96
C PHE A 773 -1.36 -23.08 -44.32
N ALA A 774 -1.98 -22.06 -44.94
CA ALA A 774 -3.18 -21.42 -44.41
C ALA A 774 -4.35 -22.41 -44.29
N GLN A 775 -4.58 -23.22 -45.32
CA GLN A 775 -5.64 -24.23 -45.32
C GLN A 775 -5.43 -25.29 -44.23
N LYS A 776 -4.19 -25.78 -44.09
CA LYS A 776 -3.83 -26.72 -43.02
C LYS A 776 -3.99 -26.09 -41.64
N TRP A 777 -3.51 -24.86 -41.44
CA TRP A 777 -3.57 -24.18 -40.14
C TRP A 777 -5.00 -23.99 -39.66
N ILE A 778 -5.91 -23.52 -40.53
CA ILE A 778 -7.32 -23.33 -40.20
C ILE A 778 -8.00 -24.66 -39.87
N LYS A 779 -7.67 -25.74 -40.60
CA LYS A 779 -8.20 -27.08 -40.33
C LYS A 779 -7.75 -27.60 -38.96
N ASP A 780 -6.49 -27.42 -38.63
CA ASP A 780 -5.89 -27.92 -37.39
C ASP A 780 -6.23 -27.00 -36.18
N ASN A 781 -6.52 -25.72 -36.43
CA ASN A 781 -6.77 -24.70 -35.40
C ASN A 781 -8.05 -23.89 -35.72
N PRO A 782 -9.24 -24.52 -35.74
CA PRO A 782 -10.48 -23.86 -36.15
C PRO A 782 -10.89 -22.68 -35.24
N GLY A 783 -10.33 -22.59 -34.03
CA GLY A 783 -10.56 -21.49 -33.08
C GLY A 783 -9.65 -20.27 -33.24
N ASP A 784 -8.66 -20.29 -34.14
CA ASP A 784 -7.74 -19.16 -34.36
C ASP A 784 -8.39 -18.10 -35.28
N LEU A 785 -9.38 -17.39 -34.74
CA LEU A 785 -10.10 -16.34 -35.47
C LEU A 785 -9.19 -15.16 -35.85
N LEU A 786 -8.09 -14.95 -35.13
CA LEU A 786 -7.12 -13.89 -35.44
C LEU A 786 -6.40 -14.19 -36.76
N PHE A 787 -5.99 -15.43 -36.99
CA PHE A 787 -5.39 -15.81 -38.27
C PHE A 787 -6.42 -15.78 -39.42
N VAL A 788 -7.67 -16.16 -39.16
CA VAL A 788 -8.75 -16.04 -40.15
C VAL A 788 -9.00 -14.57 -40.53
N ALA A 789 -9.01 -13.67 -39.55
CA ALA A 789 -9.13 -12.23 -39.77
C ALA A 789 -7.96 -11.69 -40.61
N TYR A 790 -6.73 -12.10 -40.30
CA TYR A 790 -5.56 -11.75 -41.09
C TYR A 790 -5.68 -12.20 -42.57
N LEU A 791 -6.20 -13.41 -42.84
CA LEU A 791 -6.44 -13.86 -44.20
C LEU A 791 -7.55 -13.05 -44.89
N ALA A 792 -8.61 -12.69 -44.16
CA ALA A 792 -9.68 -11.83 -44.66
C ALA A 792 -9.16 -10.43 -45.04
N ASP A 793 -8.36 -9.81 -44.16
CA ASP A 793 -7.73 -8.51 -44.39
C ASP A 793 -6.75 -8.58 -45.57
N SER A 794 -5.99 -9.67 -45.67
CA SER A 794 -5.08 -9.92 -46.81
C SER A 794 -5.85 -10.13 -48.12
N ALA A 795 -7.05 -10.70 -48.09
CA ALA A 795 -7.92 -10.82 -49.25
C ALA A 795 -8.52 -9.46 -49.64
N LEU A 796 -8.99 -8.66 -48.68
CA LEU A 796 -9.43 -7.28 -48.91
C LEU A 796 -8.34 -6.45 -49.60
N ALA A 797 -7.09 -6.51 -49.11
CA ALA A 797 -5.97 -5.76 -49.68
C ALA A 797 -5.67 -6.17 -51.13
N ARG A 798 -5.90 -7.44 -51.49
CA ARG A 798 -5.77 -7.96 -52.86
C ARG A 798 -7.03 -7.74 -53.70
N SER A 799 -8.05 -7.06 -53.17
CA SER A 799 -9.37 -6.91 -53.80
C SER A 799 -10.09 -8.24 -54.09
N ASP A 800 -9.74 -9.30 -53.37
CA ASP A 800 -10.45 -10.59 -53.41
C ASP A 800 -11.66 -10.53 -52.46
N TRP A 801 -12.71 -9.86 -52.92
CA TRP A 801 -13.91 -9.59 -52.13
C TRP A 801 -14.65 -10.87 -51.74
N ALA A 802 -14.58 -11.91 -52.58
CA ALA A 802 -15.25 -13.18 -52.33
C ALA A 802 -14.60 -13.93 -51.16
N GLU A 803 -13.27 -14.04 -51.15
CA GLU A 803 -12.55 -14.65 -50.03
C GLU A 803 -12.72 -13.81 -48.75
N ALA A 804 -12.55 -12.49 -48.82
CA ALA A 804 -12.71 -11.61 -47.67
C ALA A 804 -14.09 -11.76 -47.02
N ARG A 805 -15.16 -11.72 -47.83
CA ARG A 805 -16.54 -11.95 -47.38
C ARG A 805 -16.67 -13.29 -46.65
N SER A 806 -16.28 -14.38 -47.29
CA SER A 806 -16.43 -15.73 -46.73
C SER A 806 -15.73 -15.87 -45.37
N ARG A 807 -14.55 -15.27 -45.22
CA ARG A 807 -13.78 -15.31 -43.98
C ARG A 807 -14.39 -14.43 -42.88
N TYR A 808 -14.86 -13.23 -43.18
CA TYR A 808 -15.55 -12.40 -42.19
C TYR A 808 -16.89 -12.98 -41.75
N GLU A 809 -17.67 -13.56 -42.67
CA GLU A 809 -18.89 -14.29 -42.34
C GLU A 809 -18.60 -15.46 -41.38
N PHE A 810 -17.50 -16.19 -41.61
CA PHE A 810 -17.06 -17.24 -40.68
C PHE A 810 -16.76 -16.68 -39.28
N ILE A 811 -16.06 -15.55 -39.18
CA ILE A 811 -15.76 -14.92 -37.88
C ILE A 811 -17.04 -14.48 -37.17
N LEU A 812 -17.99 -13.87 -37.88
CA LEU A 812 -19.25 -13.41 -37.28
C LEU A 812 -20.16 -14.54 -36.79
N LYS A 813 -20.03 -15.77 -37.31
CA LYS A 813 -20.74 -16.93 -36.75
C LYS A 813 -20.31 -17.21 -35.31
N SER A 814 -19.03 -17.03 -35.00
CA SER A 814 -18.46 -17.24 -33.66
C SER A 814 -18.42 -15.97 -32.82
N SER A 815 -18.43 -14.79 -33.44
CA SER A 815 -18.39 -13.49 -32.76
C SER A 815 -19.44 -12.53 -33.33
N PRO A 816 -20.74 -12.73 -33.04
CA PRO A 816 -21.85 -12.02 -33.71
C PRO A 816 -21.94 -10.53 -33.43
N ASN A 817 -21.10 -10.01 -32.53
CA ASN A 817 -21.05 -8.61 -32.10
C ASN A 817 -19.67 -7.96 -32.34
N ASP A 818 -18.79 -8.59 -33.12
CA ASP A 818 -17.52 -7.97 -33.52
C ASP A 818 -17.78 -6.84 -34.53
N VAL A 819 -17.82 -5.60 -34.03
CA VAL A 819 -18.16 -4.41 -34.82
C VAL A 819 -17.13 -4.08 -35.90
N VAL A 820 -15.86 -4.45 -35.71
CA VAL A 820 -14.82 -4.20 -36.71
C VAL A 820 -15.01 -5.15 -37.88
N VAL A 821 -15.24 -6.42 -37.58
CA VAL A 821 -15.54 -7.43 -38.60
C VAL A 821 -16.85 -7.12 -39.34
N MET A 822 -17.89 -6.64 -38.63
CA MET A 822 -19.13 -6.18 -39.27
C MET A 822 -18.87 -5.06 -40.28
N ASN A 823 -18.09 -4.05 -39.90
CA ASN A 823 -17.75 -2.94 -40.77
C ASN A 823 -16.95 -3.39 -42.00
N ASN A 824 -15.96 -4.25 -41.81
CA ASN A 824 -15.13 -4.75 -42.91
C ASN A 824 -15.91 -5.69 -43.85
N LEU A 825 -16.84 -6.49 -43.30
CA LEU A 825 -17.77 -7.28 -44.11
C LEU A 825 -18.74 -6.39 -44.89
N ALA A 826 -19.28 -5.33 -44.27
CA ALA A 826 -20.13 -4.37 -44.97
C ALA A 826 -19.38 -3.71 -46.14
N TRP A 827 -18.10 -3.39 -45.96
CA TRP A 827 -17.24 -2.91 -47.04
C TRP A 827 -17.07 -3.95 -48.16
N ALA A 828 -16.80 -5.22 -47.83
CA ALA A 828 -16.72 -6.29 -48.83
C ALA A 828 -18.04 -6.51 -49.59
N LEU A 829 -19.18 -6.40 -48.90
CA LEU A 829 -20.53 -6.50 -49.50
C LEU A 829 -20.84 -5.34 -50.43
N LEU A 830 -20.45 -4.12 -50.07
CA LEU A 830 -20.52 -2.95 -50.95
C LEU A 830 -19.76 -3.20 -52.26
N ARG A 831 -18.53 -3.70 -52.17
CA ARG A 831 -17.68 -3.98 -53.35
C ARG A 831 -18.21 -5.11 -54.24
N THR A 832 -19.10 -5.96 -53.71
CA THR A 832 -19.79 -7.02 -54.45
C THR A 832 -21.26 -6.67 -54.77
N ASN A 833 -21.62 -5.39 -54.66
CA ASN A 833 -22.95 -4.84 -54.98
C ASN A 833 -24.12 -5.46 -54.16
N GLN A 834 -23.86 -5.91 -52.95
CA GLN A 834 -24.88 -6.42 -52.01
C GLN A 834 -25.28 -5.34 -51.01
N LEU A 835 -25.87 -4.26 -51.54
CA LEU A 835 -26.06 -3.01 -50.80
C LEU A 835 -26.96 -3.15 -49.56
N LYS A 836 -28.06 -3.91 -49.65
CA LYS A 836 -29.00 -4.10 -48.53
C LYS A 836 -28.34 -4.77 -47.32
N ASP A 837 -27.57 -5.83 -47.55
CA ASP A 837 -26.88 -6.56 -46.49
C ASP A 837 -25.72 -5.72 -45.91
N ALA A 838 -25.03 -4.97 -46.78
CA ALA A 838 -24.01 -4.03 -46.37
C ALA A 838 -24.58 -2.94 -45.44
N GLU A 839 -25.72 -2.34 -45.79
CA GLU A 839 -26.38 -1.31 -44.99
C GLU A 839 -26.79 -1.87 -43.62
N ALA A 840 -27.44 -3.03 -43.59
CA ALA A 840 -27.90 -3.65 -42.35
C ALA A 840 -26.73 -3.88 -41.36
N LEU A 841 -25.61 -4.40 -41.86
CA LEU A 841 -24.40 -4.62 -41.06
C LEU A 841 -23.75 -3.31 -40.63
N ALA A 842 -23.59 -2.34 -41.53
CA ALA A 842 -22.99 -1.05 -41.22
C ALA A 842 -23.83 -0.26 -40.20
N ARG A 843 -25.15 -0.27 -40.29
CA ARG A 843 -26.06 0.34 -39.30
C ARG A 843 -25.92 -0.33 -37.93
N LYS A 844 -25.81 -1.67 -37.88
CA LYS A 844 -25.57 -2.39 -36.63
C LYS A 844 -24.22 -2.01 -36.00
N ALA A 845 -23.15 -1.95 -36.80
CA ALA A 845 -21.82 -1.53 -36.33
C ALA A 845 -21.81 -0.09 -35.78
N VAL A 846 -22.44 0.86 -36.50
CA VAL A 846 -22.58 2.25 -36.06
C VAL A 846 -23.47 2.36 -34.82
N GLY A 847 -24.56 1.59 -34.72
CA GLY A 847 -25.42 1.58 -33.53
C GLY A 847 -24.68 1.14 -32.26
N LEU A 848 -23.76 0.19 -32.39
CA LEU A 848 -22.92 -0.29 -31.28
C LEU A 848 -21.74 0.65 -30.96
N ARG A 849 -21.21 1.38 -31.96
CA ARG A 849 -20.15 2.39 -31.76
C ARG A 849 -20.43 3.67 -32.57
N PRO A 850 -21.31 4.56 -32.09
CA PRO A 850 -21.77 5.73 -32.85
C PRO A 850 -20.73 6.83 -33.01
N GLN A 851 -19.61 6.78 -32.28
CA GLN A 851 -18.49 7.73 -32.37
C GLN A 851 -17.31 7.20 -33.20
N ALA A 852 -17.43 6.01 -33.80
CA ALA A 852 -16.37 5.47 -34.66
C ALA A 852 -16.46 6.09 -36.06
N GLY A 853 -15.65 7.11 -36.34
CA GLY A 853 -15.64 7.81 -37.62
C GLY A 853 -15.50 6.89 -38.84
N ALA A 854 -14.62 5.89 -38.77
CA ALA A 854 -14.45 4.90 -39.85
C ALA A 854 -15.71 4.08 -40.14
N PHE A 855 -16.58 3.84 -39.15
CA PHE A 855 -17.83 3.10 -39.36
C PHE A 855 -18.90 3.99 -39.99
N LEU A 856 -18.91 5.28 -39.61
CA LEU A 856 -19.74 6.29 -40.25
C LEU A 856 -19.35 6.51 -41.71
N ASP A 857 -18.04 6.51 -42.02
CA ASP A 857 -17.50 6.60 -43.38
C ASP A 857 -18.02 5.43 -44.26
N THR A 858 -17.88 4.19 -43.78
CA THR A 858 -18.39 2.99 -44.47
C THR A 858 -19.90 3.06 -44.70
N LEU A 859 -20.67 3.41 -43.66
CA LEU A 859 -22.13 3.53 -43.77
C LEU A 859 -22.51 4.64 -44.76
N SER A 860 -21.81 5.77 -44.76
CA SER A 860 -22.05 6.85 -45.70
C SER A 860 -21.82 6.41 -47.15
N GLU A 861 -20.73 5.70 -47.41
CA GLU A 861 -20.42 5.16 -48.74
C GLU A 861 -21.54 4.24 -49.25
N ILE A 862 -22.00 3.33 -48.39
CA ILE A 862 -23.08 2.39 -48.71
C ILE A 862 -24.38 3.13 -49.00
N LEU A 863 -24.79 4.04 -48.12
CA LEU A 863 -26.03 4.83 -48.28
C LEU A 863 -26.01 5.65 -49.58
N SER A 864 -24.85 6.21 -49.91
CA SER A 864 -24.69 6.97 -51.15
C SER A 864 -24.74 6.08 -52.39
N ALA A 865 -24.23 4.85 -52.33
CA ALA A 865 -24.33 3.87 -53.41
C ALA A 865 -25.79 3.39 -53.62
N GLU A 866 -26.61 3.41 -52.56
CA GLU A 866 -28.05 3.15 -52.62
C GLU A 866 -28.90 4.34 -53.07
N GLY A 867 -28.30 5.51 -53.32
CA GLY A 867 -29.01 6.74 -53.68
C GLY A 867 -29.61 7.52 -52.50
N LYS A 868 -29.36 7.09 -51.25
CA LYS A 868 -29.81 7.77 -50.02
C LYS A 868 -28.85 8.91 -49.64
N HIS A 869 -28.72 9.88 -50.54
CA HIS A 869 -27.66 10.89 -50.48
C HIS A 869 -27.72 11.80 -49.25
N ASP A 870 -28.91 12.17 -48.77
CA ASP A 870 -29.05 13.04 -47.60
C ASP A 870 -28.57 12.35 -46.30
N GLU A 871 -28.94 11.09 -46.09
CA GLU A 871 -28.45 10.29 -44.97
C GLU A 871 -26.93 10.07 -45.07
N ALA A 872 -26.43 9.80 -46.28
CA ALA A 872 -24.99 9.63 -46.52
C ALA A 872 -24.21 10.89 -46.11
N ILE A 873 -24.66 12.07 -46.53
CA ILE A 873 -24.05 13.36 -46.14
C ILE A 873 -24.11 13.57 -44.63
N GLU A 874 -25.24 13.23 -43.99
CA GLU A 874 -25.38 13.36 -42.53
C GLU A 874 -24.35 12.50 -41.79
N LYS A 875 -24.17 11.23 -42.19
CA LYS A 875 -23.18 10.34 -41.56
C LYS A 875 -21.74 10.80 -41.82
N GLN A 876 -21.44 11.21 -43.05
CA GLN A 876 -20.09 11.66 -43.41
C GLN A 876 -19.71 12.97 -42.72
N ARG A 877 -20.64 13.92 -42.60
CA ARG A 877 -20.41 15.17 -41.86
C ARG A 877 -20.08 14.87 -40.40
N ARG A 878 -20.80 13.94 -39.77
CA ARG A 878 -20.51 13.50 -38.41
C ARG A 878 -19.15 12.81 -38.29
N ALA A 879 -18.74 12.04 -39.30
CA ALA A 879 -17.40 11.45 -39.36
C ALA A 879 -16.28 12.51 -39.46
N VAL A 880 -16.53 13.60 -40.19
CA VAL A 880 -15.65 14.79 -40.26
C VAL A 880 -15.64 15.54 -38.93
N GLU A 881 -16.79 15.76 -38.27
CA GLU A 881 -16.84 16.41 -36.95
C GLU A 881 -16.01 15.68 -35.88
N LEU A 882 -15.99 14.33 -35.94
CA LEU A 882 -15.22 13.49 -35.03
C LEU A 882 -13.70 13.51 -35.30
N ASP A 883 -13.26 13.90 -36.49
CA ASP A 883 -11.84 13.95 -36.89
C ASP A 883 -11.62 15.01 -37.99
N GLY A 884 -11.86 16.28 -37.62
CA GLY A 884 -11.91 17.39 -38.58
C GLY A 884 -10.58 17.68 -39.29
N ASN A 885 -9.48 17.11 -38.77
CA ASN A 885 -8.14 17.23 -39.30
C ASN A 885 -7.78 16.14 -40.32
N ASN A 886 -8.65 15.13 -40.53
CA ASN A 886 -8.40 14.05 -41.48
C ASN A 886 -8.83 14.43 -42.90
N PRO A 887 -7.89 14.68 -43.83
CA PRO A 887 -8.23 15.20 -45.14
C PRO A 887 -9.02 14.18 -45.98
N ALA A 888 -8.79 12.88 -45.78
CA ALA A 888 -9.49 11.83 -46.50
C ALA A 888 -11.01 11.84 -46.23
N ARG A 889 -11.43 12.17 -45.00
CA ARG A 889 -12.86 12.27 -44.65
C ARG A 889 -13.54 13.48 -45.28
N ARG A 890 -12.81 14.59 -45.45
CA ARG A 890 -13.30 15.76 -46.19
C ARG A 890 -13.44 15.48 -47.68
N VAL A 891 -12.49 14.75 -48.27
CA VAL A 891 -12.60 14.27 -49.66
C VAL A 891 -13.80 13.33 -49.80
N ALA A 892 -14.02 12.41 -48.86
CA ALA A 892 -15.19 11.53 -48.86
C ALA A 892 -16.51 12.33 -48.74
N LEU A 893 -16.56 13.38 -47.91
CA LEU A 893 -17.71 14.30 -47.82
C LEU A 893 -17.96 15.04 -49.13
N ALA A 894 -16.89 15.54 -49.78
CA ALA A 894 -17.00 16.16 -51.10
C ALA A 894 -17.56 15.18 -52.14
N LYS A 895 -17.11 13.93 -52.15
CA LYS A 895 -17.67 12.88 -53.02
C LYS A 895 -19.15 12.63 -52.74
N ARG A 896 -19.59 12.66 -51.48
CA ARG A 896 -21.02 12.55 -51.14
C ARG A 896 -21.81 13.77 -51.66
N TYR A 897 -21.27 14.98 -51.52
CA TYR A 897 -21.89 16.19 -52.09
C TYR A 897 -21.98 16.15 -53.61
N ILE A 898 -20.94 15.66 -54.30
CA ILE A 898 -20.95 15.46 -55.76
C ILE A 898 -22.05 14.48 -56.14
N ALA A 899 -22.16 13.33 -55.47
CA ALA A 899 -23.20 12.34 -55.71
C ALA A 899 -24.62 12.91 -55.50
N ALA A 900 -24.78 13.84 -54.56
CA ALA A 900 -26.03 14.56 -54.29
C ALA A 900 -26.28 15.77 -55.20
N ASN A 901 -25.42 16.01 -56.21
CA ASN A 901 -25.43 17.19 -57.08
C ASN A 901 -25.29 18.55 -56.33
N GLN A 902 -24.66 18.56 -55.16
CA GLN A 902 -24.39 19.74 -54.32
C GLN A 902 -22.97 20.29 -54.56
N LYS A 903 -22.69 20.71 -55.80
CA LYS A 903 -21.36 21.08 -56.28
C LYS A 903 -20.63 22.14 -55.46
N GLU A 904 -21.32 23.20 -55.04
CA GLU A 904 -20.72 24.28 -54.25
C GLU A 904 -20.18 23.80 -52.89
N LYS A 905 -20.93 22.91 -52.22
CA LYS A 905 -20.47 22.35 -50.94
C LYS A 905 -19.30 21.39 -51.12
N ALA A 906 -19.30 20.61 -52.21
CA ALA A 906 -18.17 19.75 -52.55
C ALA A 906 -16.90 20.56 -52.79
N LYS A 907 -17.02 21.71 -53.49
CA LYS A 907 -15.90 22.60 -53.78
C LYS A 907 -15.25 23.14 -52.50
N ILE A 908 -16.05 23.57 -51.52
CA ILE A 908 -15.57 24.07 -50.22
C ILE A 908 -14.70 23.02 -49.52
N GLU A 909 -15.16 21.77 -49.44
CA GLU A 909 -14.40 20.71 -48.76
C GLU A 909 -13.13 20.34 -49.52
N LEU A 910 -13.16 20.31 -50.86
CA LEU A 910 -11.98 20.01 -51.68
C LEU A 910 -10.95 21.15 -51.65
N GLU A 911 -11.38 22.41 -51.65
CA GLU A 911 -10.48 23.58 -51.53
C GLU A 911 -9.74 23.58 -50.19
N ALA A 912 -10.43 23.21 -49.10
CA ALA A 912 -9.82 23.06 -47.78
C ALA A 912 -8.73 21.98 -47.78
N VAL A 913 -8.96 20.84 -48.44
CA VAL A 913 -7.95 19.77 -48.57
C VAL A 913 -6.82 20.19 -49.52
N ALA A 914 -7.13 20.90 -50.61
CA ALA A 914 -6.16 21.30 -51.62
C ALA A 914 -5.04 22.19 -51.06
N GLN A 915 -5.32 22.98 -50.01
CA GLN A 915 -4.35 23.82 -49.31
C GLN A 915 -3.19 23.03 -48.67
N LEU A 916 -3.37 21.73 -48.43
CA LEU A 916 -2.30 20.85 -47.91
C LEU A 916 -1.18 20.63 -48.93
N GLY A 917 -1.45 20.87 -50.21
CA GLY A 917 -0.46 20.80 -51.29
C GLY A 917 0.08 19.39 -51.54
N PRO A 918 1.28 19.26 -52.14
CA PRO A 918 1.86 17.97 -52.54
C PRO A 918 2.15 17.00 -51.38
N ARG A 919 2.02 17.45 -50.13
CA ARG A 919 2.22 16.61 -48.94
C ARG A 919 1.05 15.66 -48.68
N TYR A 920 -0.12 15.93 -49.26
CA TYR A 920 -1.26 15.02 -49.20
C TYR A 920 -1.13 13.95 -50.30
N PRO A 921 -1.10 12.64 -49.97
CA PRO A 921 -0.87 11.57 -50.95
C PRO A 921 -1.87 11.56 -52.12
N ASP A 922 -3.13 11.91 -51.86
CA ASP A 922 -4.21 11.88 -52.85
C ASP A 922 -4.51 13.26 -53.44
N GLN A 923 -3.55 14.20 -53.40
CA GLN A 923 -3.72 15.55 -53.94
C GLN A 923 -4.11 15.55 -55.43
N THR A 924 -3.64 14.57 -56.19
CA THR A 924 -4.01 14.41 -57.60
C THR A 924 -5.51 14.13 -57.77
N GLU A 925 -6.11 13.33 -56.87
CA GLU A 925 -7.54 13.06 -56.89
C GLU A 925 -8.34 14.32 -56.53
N VAL A 926 -7.89 15.07 -55.52
CA VAL A 926 -8.53 16.33 -55.11
C VAL A 926 -8.56 17.33 -56.26
N GLN A 927 -7.46 17.50 -56.98
CA GLN A 927 -7.37 18.37 -58.14
C GLN A 927 -8.24 17.89 -59.31
N ALA A 928 -8.34 16.57 -59.51
CA ALA A 928 -9.21 16.00 -60.53
C ALA A 928 -10.69 16.26 -60.21
N LEU A 929 -11.12 16.08 -58.96
CA LEU A 929 -12.48 16.35 -58.51
C LEU A 929 -12.82 17.85 -58.60
N LEU A 930 -11.90 18.75 -58.23
CA LEU A 930 -12.10 20.20 -58.38
C LEU A 930 -12.28 20.64 -59.83
N LYS A 931 -11.65 19.96 -60.79
CA LYS A 931 -11.82 20.24 -62.23
C LYS A 931 -13.16 19.73 -62.78
N GLN A 932 -13.81 18.77 -62.11
CA GLN A 932 -15.09 18.18 -62.53
C GLN A 932 -16.31 18.96 -62.02
N LEU A 933 -16.13 19.78 -60.99
CA LEU A 933 -17.17 20.62 -60.39
C LEU A 933 -17.44 21.84 -61.25
#